data_AF-A0AAV3B6Q9-F1
#
_entry.id   AF-A0AAV3B6Q9-F1
#
_cell.length_a   1.000
_cell.length_b   1.000
_cell.length_c   1.000
_cell.angle_alpha   90.00
_cell.angle_beta   90.00
_cell.angle_gamma   90.00
#
_symmetry.space_group_name_H-M   'P 1'
#
loop_
_entity.id
_entity.type
_entity.pdbx_description
1 polymer ?
#
loop_
_entity_poly.entity_id
_entity_poly.type
_entity_poly.pdbx_seq_one_letter_code
_entity_poly.pdbx_strand_id
1 'polypeptide(L)'
;MSILDDVCATMHAVGEGADQTLMQKLQMAVGTHEHFNSWNQGFIIHHYAGKVSYDMDGFCERNRDVLFTDLIELMQSSQLPFIKALFPENLQADKKGRPTTASSKIKKQANDLVNTLMKCTPHYIRCIKPNETKKSRDWEENRVKHQVEYLGLKENIRVRRAGYAYRRVFKKFLQRYAILTKETWPAWRGDEKKGVLHLLHSVNMEPDQFQLGKTKVFIKAPESLFLLEEMRERKYDGYARTIQKAWRKYVARKKYVEMREQASDLFLNKKERRRNSINRNFIGDYIGMEEHPELRQFLGKREKVDFADTVTKYDRRSKGIKRDLILTPKSVYLIGREKMKQGPEKGMVKEVIKRKIDIERILSVSLSTLQDDFFILHEQEYDSLLESLFKTEFISLLSKHYEEKTQRKLPLKFNTTLEMKLKKESWGPWSGGSGSRQVQFVQGFGDVAILKHSNKVLQVSIGPGLPKNSRPTRRNIVDGRNGTNKAKSYPSRAAPPPPGSNYQNGVIQGSQYGHQQQKPGRQYGNVAHISMDHPSLPRQVAGASARNLQQPQSLDFLRVPDQGVAGARRQTSNRPPPGGGRPKPQPKPKPNVPQCKALYAYDAQDTDELSFNANDIIDIIKEDHSGWWTGRLRGKQGLFPNNYVTKI
;
A
#
# COMPACT_ATOMS: atom_id res chain seq x y z
N MET A 1 23.28 -28.98 -52.13
CA MET A 1 23.24 -30.38 -51.68
C MET A 1 23.16 -31.35 -52.86
N SER A 2 22.11 -31.35 -53.70
CA SER A 2 22.05 -32.28 -54.85
C SER A 2 23.22 -32.20 -55.84
N ILE A 3 23.70 -30.98 -56.14
CA ILE A 3 24.88 -30.77 -57.00
C ILE A 3 26.16 -31.30 -56.33
N LEU A 4 26.28 -31.12 -55.02
CA LEU A 4 27.40 -31.63 -54.22
C LEU A 4 27.43 -33.17 -54.22
N ASP A 5 26.28 -33.82 -54.07
CA ASP A 5 26.19 -35.28 -54.12
C ASP A 5 26.53 -35.82 -55.52
N ASP A 6 26.10 -35.13 -56.59
CA ASP A 6 26.42 -35.49 -57.98
C ASP A 6 27.93 -35.38 -58.27
N VAL A 7 28.58 -34.29 -57.83
CA VAL A 7 30.03 -34.11 -57.99
C VAL A 7 30.80 -35.18 -57.21
N CYS A 8 30.44 -35.45 -55.96
CA CYS A 8 31.08 -36.49 -55.15
C CYS A 8 30.93 -37.89 -55.75
N ALA A 9 29.82 -38.16 -56.44
CA ALA A 9 29.54 -39.45 -57.07
C ALA A 9 30.24 -39.63 -58.43
N THR A 10 30.45 -38.54 -59.17
CA THR A 10 31.01 -38.57 -60.53
C THR A 10 32.53 -38.35 -60.56
N MET A 11 33.08 -37.65 -59.56
CA MET A 11 34.51 -37.37 -59.46
C MET A 11 35.19 -38.26 -58.42
N HIS A 12 36.12 -39.09 -58.89
CA HIS A 12 36.98 -39.92 -58.03
C HIS A 12 38.20 -39.17 -57.48
N ALA A 13 38.50 -37.97 -58.00
CA ALA A 13 39.59 -37.13 -57.51
C ALA A 13 39.32 -36.66 -56.07
N VAL A 14 40.29 -36.88 -55.18
CA VAL A 14 40.26 -36.47 -53.77
C VAL A 14 41.15 -35.22 -53.65
N GLY A 15 40.57 -34.04 -53.46
CA GLY A 15 41.31 -32.77 -53.32
C GLY A 15 40.69 -31.57 -54.05
N GLU A 16 41.47 -30.48 -54.17
CA GLU A 16 41.05 -29.14 -54.63
C GLU A 16 40.28 -29.13 -55.97
N GLY A 17 40.57 -30.05 -56.89
CA GLY A 17 39.91 -30.10 -58.20
C GLY A 17 38.41 -30.47 -58.16
N ALA A 18 37.99 -31.27 -57.17
CA ALA A 18 36.57 -31.61 -57.00
C ALA A 18 35.75 -30.41 -56.49
N ASP A 19 36.33 -29.64 -55.56
CA ASP A 19 35.72 -28.46 -54.96
C ASP A 19 35.61 -27.29 -55.96
N GLN A 20 36.61 -27.11 -56.83
CA GLN A 20 36.53 -26.16 -57.95
C GLN A 20 35.42 -26.55 -58.95
N THR A 21 35.28 -27.84 -59.26
CA THR A 21 34.22 -28.33 -60.15
C THR A 21 32.84 -28.14 -59.53
N LEU A 22 32.71 -28.36 -58.21
CA LEU A 22 31.50 -28.06 -57.47
C LEU A 22 31.13 -26.59 -57.56
N MET A 23 32.10 -25.67 -57.38
CA MET A 23 31.86 -24.24 -57.51
C MET A 23 31.32 -23.88 -58.91
N GLN A 24 31.95 -24.40 -59.96
CA GLN A 24 31.51 -24.15 -61.34
C GLN A 24 30.08 -24.66 -61.57
N LYS A 25 29.77 -25.89 -61.15
CA LYS A 25 28.42 -26.44 -61.28
C LYS A 25 27.39 -25.67 -60.46
N LEU A 26 27.74 -25.19 -59.26
CA LEU A 26 26.86 -24.32 -58.47
C LEU A 26 26.59 -22.99 -59.19
N GLN A 27 27.63 -22.35 -59.72
CA GLN A 27 27.46 -21.10 -60.48
C GLN A 27 26.60 -21.31 -61.73
N MET A 28 26.79 -22.42 -62.45
CA MET A 28 25.98 -22.74 -63.63
C MET A 28 24.51 -23.00 -63.29
N ALA A 29 24.24 -23.71 -62.20
CA ALA A 29 22.89 -24.16 -61.87
C ALA A 29 22.08 -23.13 -61.08
N VAL A 30 22.72 -22.37 -60.18
CA VAL A 30 22.03 -21.45 -59.25
C VAL A 30 22.65 -20.04 -59.21
N GLY A 31 23.59 -19.72 -60.10
CA GLY A 31 24.27 -18.42 -60.11
C GLY A 31 23.37 -17.22 -60.41
N THR A 32 22.18 -17.42 -60.97
CA THR A 32 21.18 -16.37 -61.23
C THR A 32 20.22 -16.14 -60.06
N HIS A 33 20.29 -16.95 -59.01
CA HIS A 33 19.37 -16.87 -57.89
C HIS A 33 19.73 -15.71 -56.94
N GLU A 34 18.76 -14.85 -56.61
CA GLU A 34 18.97 -13.62 -55.80
C GLU A 34 19.65 -13.85 -54.43
N HIS A 35 19.45 -15.04 -53.86
CA HIS A 35 20.03 -15.42 -52.56
C HIS A 35 21.38 -16.17 -52.65
N PHE A 36 21.98 -16.28 -53.84
CA PHE A 36 23.26 -16.94 -54.06
C PHE A 36 24.24 -15.95 -54.72
N ASN A 37 25.46 -15.86 -54.21
CA ASN A 37 26.56 -15.16 -54.88
C ASN A 37 27.84 -16.00 -54.82
N SER A 38 28.61 -16.08 -55.89
CA SER A 38 29.95 -16.69 -55.89
C SER A 38 31.04 -15.66 -55.54
N TRP A 39 32.14 -16.10 -54.94
CA TRP A 39 33.38 -15.31 -54.78
C TRP A 39 34.62 -16.22 -54.88
N ASN A 40 35.83 -15.66 -54.88
CA ASN A 40 37.03 -16.38 -55.30
C ASN A 40 37.37 -17.64 -54.48
N GLN A 41 37.03 -17.68 -53.20
CA GLN A 41 37.32 -18.82 -52.30
C GLN A 41 36.07 -19.65 -51.97
N GLY A 42 34.89 -19.30 -52.51
CA GLY A 42 33.66 -19.82 -51.96
C GLY A 42 32.37 -19.26 -52.56
N PHE A 43 31.27 -19.41 -51.82
CA PHE A 43 29.98 -18.81 -52.18
C PHE A 43 29.33 -18.18 -50.95
N ILE A 44 28.36 -17.32 -51.19
CA ILE A 44 27.62 -16.58 -50.18
C ILE A 44 26.15 -16.95 -50.34
N ILE A 45 25.51 -17.32 -49.24
CA ILE A 45 24.06 -17.52 -49.18
C ILE A 45 23.44 -16.41 -48.35
N HIS A 46 22.36 -15.82 -48.86
CA HIS A 46 21.53 -14.89 -48.10
C HIS A 46 20.53 -15.66 -47.23
N HIS A 47 20.88 -15.93 -45.97
CA HIS A 47 19.97 -16.53 -44.99
C HIS A 47 19.07 -15.48 -44.34
N TYR A 48 18.00 -15.93 -43.67
CA TYR A 48 17.14 -15.04 -42.87
C TYR A 48 17.92 -14.27 -41.80
N ALA A 49 19.02 -14.84 -41.31
CA ALA A 49 19.91 -14.24 -40.30
C ALA A 49 20.98 -13.31 -40.90
N GLY A 50 21.09 -13.21 -42.23
CA GLY A 50 22.09 -12.42 -42.92
C GLY A 50 22.88 -13.19 -43.98
N LYS A 51 23.86 -12.52 -44.58
CA LYS A 51 24.75 -13.11 -45.59
C LYS A 51 25.82 -13.96 -44.90
N VAL A 52 25.97 -15.21 -45.33
CA VAL A 52 26.98 -16.14 -44.81
C VAL A 52 27.88 -16.57 -45.96
N SER A 53 29.18 -16.33 -45.81
CA SER A 53 30.20 -16.81 -46.72
C SER A 53 30.62 -18.22 -46.32
N TYR A 54 30.59 -19.13 -47.28
CA TYR A 54 31.06 -20.50 -47.17
C TYR A 54 32.34 -20.65 -47.98
N ASP A 55 33.41 -21.09 -47.31
CA ASP A 55 34.66 -21.50 -47.95
C ASP A 55 34.43 -22.85 -48.63
N MET A 56 34.85 -23.01 -49.89
CA MET A 56 34.62 -24.25 -50.65
C MET A 56 35.57 -25.38 -50.24
N ASP A 57 36.69 -25.06 -49.57
CA ASP A 57 37.72 -26.04 -49.25
C ASP A 57 37.20 -27.23 -48.41
N GLY A 58 37.42 -28.44 -48.93
CA GLY A 58 37.06 -29.70 -48.29
C GLY A 58 35.56 -30.04 -48.32
N PHE A 59 34.72 -29.32 -49.09
CA PHE A 59 33.28 -29.60 -49.19
C PHE A 59 33.01 -31.01 -49.74
N CYS A 60 33.68 -31.39 -50.83
CA CYS A 60 33.49 -32.70 -51.46
C CYS A 60 34.04 -33.84 -50.61
N GLU A 61 35.19 -33.64 -49.96
CA GLU A 61 35.79 -34.63 -49.06
C GLU A 61 34.87 -34.89 -47.86
N ARG A 62 34.43 -33.84 -47.16
CA ARG A 62 33.53 -33.97 -46.00
C ARG A 62 32.17 -34.57 -46.35
N ASN A 63 31.76 -34.53 -47.61
CA ASN A 63 30.51 -35.13 -48.06
C ASN A 63 30.62 -36.62 -48.41
N ARG A 64 31.84 -37.13 -48.70
CA ARG A 64 32.10 -38.54 -49.00
C ARG A 64 32.08 -39.38 -47.72
N ASP A 65 30.87 -39.66 -47.26
CA ASP A 65 30.59 -40.44 -46.04
C ASP A 65 30.18 -41.89 -46.39
N VAL A 66 31.03 -42.53 -47.20
CA VAL A 66 30.84 -43.91 -47.68
C VAL A 66 31.51 -44.87 -46.71
N LEU A 67 30.71 -45.67 -46.03
CA LEU A 67 31.19 -46.82 -45.28
C LEU A 67 31.10 -48.06 -46.18
N PHE A 68 32.26 -48.56 -46.62
CA PHE A 68 32.34 -49.73 -47.49
C PHE A 68 31.91 -51.00 -46.76
N THR A 69 31.32 -51.94 -47.50
CA THR A 69 30.81 -53.22 -46.98
C THR A 69 31.89 -54.03 -46.27
N ASP A 70 33.11 -54.00 -46.79
CA ASP A 70 34.25 -54.77 -46.26
C ASP A 70 34.64 -54.28 -44.85
N LEU A 71 34.47 -52.98 -44.59
CA LEU A 71 34.68 -52.41 -43.26
C LEU A 71 33.57 -52.83 -42.29
N ILE A 72 32.32 -52.92 -42.77
CA ILE A 72 31.19 -53.42 -41.97
C ILE A 72 31.41 -54.90 -41.61
N GLU A 73 31.81 -55.71 -42.59
CA GLU A 73 32.12 -57.13 -42.39
C GLU A 73 33.27 -57.33 -41.40
N LEU A 74 34.34 -56.54 -41.53
CA LEU A 74 35.46 -56.53 -40.58
C LEU A 74 34.97 -56.24 -39.15
N MET A 75 34.12 -55.24 -38.96
CA MET A 75 33.57 -54.92 -37.63
C MET A 75 32.64 -56.03 -37.11
N GLN A 76 31.86 -56.66 -37.98
CA GLN A 76 31.01 -57.80 -37.63
C GLN A 76 31.79 -59.06 -37.27
N SER A 77 33.05 -59.19 -37.72
CA SER A 77 33.95 -60.29 -37.31
C SER A 77 34.50 -60.15 -35.88
N SER A 78 34.33 -58.98 -35.25
CA SER A 78 34.90 -58.68 -33.93
C SER A 78 34.43 -59.66 -32.85
N GLN A 79 35.33 -60.05 -31.95
CA GLN A 79 34.98 -60.89 -30.79
C GLN A 79 34.22 -60.10 -29.71
N LEU A 80 34.25 -58.76 -29.76
CA LEU A 80 33.57 -57.89 -28.79
C LEU A 80 32.09 -57.71 -29.18
N PRO A 81 31.13 -58.14 -28.34
CA PRO A 81 29.69 -58.01 -28.65
C PRO A 81 29.25 -56.56 -28.87
N PHE A 82 29.88 -55.60 -28.17
CA PHE A 82 29.60 -54.17 -28.34
C PHE A 82 29.90 -53.68 -29.76
N ILE A 83 31.05 -54.06 -30.34
CA ILE A 83 31.43 -53.65 -31.71
C ILE A 83 30.46 -54.26 -32.73
N LYS A 84 30.13 -55.55 -32.59
CA LYS A 84 29.12 -56.21 -33.43
C LYS A 84 27.76 -55.49 -33.38
N ALA A 85 27.33 -55.03 -32.20
CA ALA A 85 26.05 -54.37 -32.02
C ALA A 85 25.97 -52.98 -32.70
N LEU A 86 27.10 -52.31 -32.98
CA LEU A 86 27.14 -51.02 -33.68
C LEU A 86 26.90 -51.13 -35.19
N PHE A 87 27.07 -52.32 -35.77
CA PHE A 87 26.96 -52.59 -37.21
C PHE A 87 25.92 -53.68 -37.50
N PRO A 88 24.61 -53.40 -37.31
CA PRO A 88 23.54 -54.38 -37.44
C PRO A 88 23.14 -54.68 -38.90
N GLU A 89 23.83 -54.11 -39.89
CA GLU A 89 23.48 -54.22 -41.30
C GLU A 89 23.54 -55.67 -41.81
N ASN A 90 22.47 -56.14 -42.44
CA ASN A 90 22.47 -57.42 -43.14
C ASN A 90 23.11 -57.25 -44.53
N LEU A 91 24.33 -57.76 -44.69
CA LEU A 91 25.12 -57.69 -45.94
C LEU A 91 24.64 -58.66 -47.03
N GLN A 92 23.78 -59.64 -46.70
CA GLN A 92 23.21 -60.56 -47.70
C GLN A 92 21.99 -59.99 -48.43
N ALA A 93 21.47 -58.85 -47.99
CA ALA A 93 20.38 -58.15 -48.68
C ALA A 93 20.97 -57.32 -49.83
N ASP A 94 20.60 -57.63 -51.08
CA ASP A 94 20.97 -56.91 -52.29
C ASP A 94 20.58 -55.41 -52.20
N LYS A 95 21.47 -54.57 -51.68
CA LYS A 95 21.29 -53.11 -51.70
C LYS A 95 21.89 -52.54 -52.97
N LYS A 96 21.16 -52.65 -54.09
CA LYS A 96 21.45 -51.90 -55.31
C LYS A 96 21.05 -50.44 -55.14
N GLY A 97 21.98 -49.60 -54.70
CA GLY A 97 21.76 -48.16 -54.55
C GLY A 97 23.07 -47.39 -54.50
N ARG A 98 23.05 -46.12 -54.93
CA ARG A 98 24.21 -45.23 -54.78
C ARG A 98 24.57 -45.11 -53.28
N PRO A 99 25.86 -45.10 -52.92
CA PRO A 99 26.28 -44.85 -51.55
C PRO A 99 25.67 -43.55 -51.02
N THR A 100 25.18 -43.57 -49.78
CA THR A 100 24.61 -42.36 -49.15
C THR A 100 25.73 -41.38 -48.81
N THR A 101 25.57 -40.12 -49.21
CA THR A 101 26.47 -39.03 -48.83
C THR A 101 26.07 -38.39 -47.49
N ALA A 102 26.97 -37.63 -46.87
CA ALA A 102 26.68 -36.91 -45.63
C ALA A 102 25.50 -35.94 -45.82
N SER A 103 25.47 -35.20 -46.93
CA SER A 103 24.41 -34.22 -47.21
C SER A 103 23.05 -34.88 -47.39
N SER A 104 22.99 -36.07 -48.02
CA SER A 104 21.76 -36.85 -48.14
C SER A 104 21.26 -37.32 -46.76
N LYS A 105 22.16 -37.80 -45.89
CA LYS A 105 21.80 -38.21 -44.52
C LYS A 105 21.26 -37.03 -43.70
N ILE A 106 21.96 -35.88 -43.71
CA ILE A 106 21.54 -34.67 -42.99
C ILE A 106 20.18 -34.17 -43.50
N LYS A 107 19.98 -34.11 -44.82
CA LYS A 107 18.71 -33.69 -45.42
C LYS A 107 17.56 -34.59 -44.99
N LYS A 108 17.76 -35.92 -45.00
CA LYS A 108 16.74 -36.88 -44.56
C LYS A 108 16.41 -36.68 -43.08
N GLN A 109 17.42 -36.65 -42.21
CA GLN A 109 17.24 -36.46 -40.76
C GLN A 109 16.52 -35.14 -40.43
N ALA A 110 16.87 -34.04 -41.12
CA ALA A 110 16.20 -32.75 -40.92
C ALA A 110 14.72 -32.79 -41.33
N ASN A 111 14.39 -33.44 -42.46
CA ASN A 111 13.00 -33.60 -42.89
C ASN A 111 12.19 -34.48 -41.93
N ASP A 112 12.76 -35.60 -41.47
CA ASP A 112 12.12 -36.51 -40.51
C ASP A 112 11.85 -35.79 -39.17
N LEU A 113 12.79 -34.94 -38.72
CA LEU A 113 12.62 -34.09 -37.56
C LEU A 113 11.48 -33.08 -37.75
N VAL A 114 11.45 -32.34 -38.87
CA VAL A 114 10.39 -31.37 -39.16
C VAL A 114 9.03 -32.06 -39.21
N ASN A 115 8.92 -33.21 -39.88
CA ASN A 115 7.69 -34.00 -39.93
C ASN A 115 7.21 -34.43 -38.54
N THR A 116 8.15 -34.74 -37.64
CA THR A 116 7.83 -35.10 -36.25
C THR A 116 7.36 -33.88 -35.46
N LEU A 117 8.02 -32.72 -35.62
CA LEU A 117 7.64 -31.47 -34.95
C LEU A 117 6.27 -30.96 -35.42
N MET A 118 5.92 -31.15 -36.69
CA MET A 118 4.62 -30.73 -37.21
C MET A 118 3.43 -31.56 -36.69
N LYS A 119 3.69 -32.71 -36.04
CA LYS A 119 2.65 -33.54 -35.40
C LYS A 119 2.21 -33.03 -34.03
N CYS A 120 2.92 -32.06 -33.45
CA CYS A 120 2.62 -31.51 -32.13
C CYS A 120 2.43 -29.99 -32.17
N THR A 121 1.93 -29.42 -31.06
CA THR A 121 1.82 -27.97 -30.89
C THR A 121 3.17 -27.39 -30.49
N PRO A 122 3.84 -26.60 -31.35
CA PRO A 122 5.19 -26.13 -31.09
C PRO A 122 5.21 -25.02 -30.04
N HIS A 123 6.19 -25.10 -29.16
CA HIS A 123 6.55 -24.04 -28.21
C HIS A 123 8.02 -23.70 -28.40
N TYR A 124 8.38 -22.41 -28.33
CA TYR A 124 9.71 -21.94 -28.66
C TYR A 124 10.36 -21.24 -27.47
N ILE A 125 11.60 -21.62 -27.16
CA ILE A 125 12.47 -20.91 -26.22
C ILE A 125 13.64 -20.35 -27.02
N ARG A 126 13.92 -19.05 -26.85
CA ARG A 126 15.00 -18.33 -27.53
C ARG A 126 16.02 -17.92 -26.48
N CYS A 127 17.17 -18.59 -26.46
CA CYS A 127 18.25 -18.30 -25.52
C CYS A 127 19.16 -17.20 -26.08
N ILE A 128 19.53 -16.24 -25.25
CA ILE A 128 20.48 -15.17 -25.59
C ILE A 128 21.61 -15.21 -24.58
N LYS A 129 22.85 -15.27 -25.07
CA LYS A 129 24.06 -15.16 -24.26
C LYS A 129 24.39 -13.67 -24.04
N PRO A 130 24.34 -13.14 -22.80
CA PRO A 130 24.49 -11.70 -22.55
C PRO A 130 25.93 -11.20 -22.68
N ASN A 131 26.93 -12.07 -22.48
CA ASN A 131 28.35 -11.77 -22.56
C ASN A 131 29.15 -13.04 -22.89
N GLU A 132 30.33 -12.90 -23.50
CA GLU A 132 31.22 -14.04 -23.77
C GLU A 132 32.02 -14.47 -22.54
N THR A 133 32.22 -13.55 -21.57
CA THR A 133 32.98 -13.75 -20.33
C THR A 133 32.36 -14.75 -19.35
N LYS A 134 31.09 -15.14 -19.59
CA LYS A 134 30.26 -16.01 -18.73
C LYS A 134 30.05 -15.44 -17.31
N LYS A 135 30.13 -14.12 -17.15
CA LYS A 135 29.91 -13.44 -15.86
C LYS A 135 28.45 -13.06 -15.67
N SER A 136 27.97 -13.15 -14.43
CA SER A 136 26.64 -12.62 -14.08
C SER A 136 26.63 -11.10 -14.18
N ARG A 137 25.51 -10.51 -14.60
CA ARG A 137 25.30 -9.04 -14.68
C ARG A 137 26.27 -8.30 -15.61
N ASP A 138 26.92 -9.03 -16.52
CA ASP A 138 27.75 -8.47 -17.58
C ASP A 138 26.97 -8.46 -18.91
N TRP A 139 27.07 -7.38 -19.69
CA TRP A 139 26.24 -7.14 -20.88
C TRP A 139 27.05 -6.59 -22.05
N GLU A 140 27.11 -7.37 -23.12
CA GLU A 140 27.76 -7.02 -24.37
C GLU A 140 26.70 -6.72 -25.45
N GLU A 141 26.34 -5.44 -25.61
CA GLU A 141 25.28 -4.98 -26.51
C GLU A 141 25.45 -5.51 -27.95
N ASN A 142 26.66 -5.43 -28.51
CA ASN A 142 26.93 -5.89 -29.88
C ASN A 142 26.68 -7.40 -30.03
N ARG A 143 27.04 -8.19 -29.01
CA ARG A 143 26.87 -9.65 -29.02
C ARG A 143 25.40 -10.03 -28.90
N VAL A 144 24.66 -9.34 -28.04
CA VAL A 144 23.21 -9.55 -27.90
C VAL A 144 22.49 -9.11 -29.17
N LYS A 145 22.82 -7.95 -29.73
CA LYS A 145 22.22 -7.44 -30.98
C LYS A 145 22.38 -8.45 -32.12
N HIS A 146 23.58 -8.97 -32.32
CA HIS A 146 23.83 -10.01 -33.33
C HIS A 146 22.96 -11.25 -33.11
N GLN A 147 22.78 -11.70 -31.85
CA GLN A 147 21.90 -12.83 -31.53
C GLN A 147 20.42 -12.50 -31.78
N VAL A 148 19.97 -11.28 -31.50
CA VAL A 148 18.58 -10.84 -31.76
C VAL A 148 18.27 -10.88 -33.25
N GLU A 149 19.23 -10.45 -34.09
CA GLU A 149 19.15 -10.53 -35.55
C GLU A 149 19.18 -12.00 -36.02
N TYR A 150 20.15 -12.78 -35.55
CA TYR A 150 20.32 -14.20 -35.87
C TYR A 150 19.12 -15.08 -35.50
N LEU A 151 18.47 -14.80 -34.36
CA LEU A 151 17.28 -15.52 -33.91
C LEU A 151 15.99 -15.04 -34.61
N GLY A 152 16.09 -14.01 -35.45
CA GLY A 152 14.95 -13.43 -36.18
C GLY A 152 13.89 -12.84 -35.27
N LEU A 153 14.25 -12.36 -34.07
CA LEU A 153 13.28 -11.88 -33.09
C LEU A 153 12.54 -10.63 -33.57
N LYS A 154 13.26 -9.73 -34.25
CA LYS A 154 12.68 -8.52 -34.85
C LYS A 154 11.61 -8.86 -35.89
N GLU A 155 11.87 -9.84 -36.75
CA GLU A 155 10.91 -10.26 -37.76
C GLU A 155 9.70 -10.97 -37.14
N ASN A 156 9.92 -11.79 -36.10
CA ASN A 156 8.84 -12.37 -35.31
C ASN A 156 7.91 -11.29 -34.72
N ILE A 157 8.49 -10.21 -34.18
CA ILE A 157 7.70 -9.08 -33.67
C ILE A 157 7.00 -8.36 -34.81
N ARG A 158 7.65 -8.14 -35.96
CA ARG A 158 7.06 -7.47 -37.14
C ARG A 158 5.83 -8.22 -37.66
N VAL A 159 5.93 -9.54 -37.84
CA VAL A 159 4.82 -10.40 -38.27
C VAL A 159 3.66 -10.31 -37.27
N ARG A 160 3.95 -10.26 -35.96
CA ARG A 160 2.92 -10.10 -34.92
C ARG A 160 2.29 -8.71 -34.92
N ARG A 161 3.06 -7.65 -35.22
CA ARG A 161 2.59 -6.26 -35.29
C ARG A 161 1.85 -5.93 -36.60
N ALA A 162 2.09 -6.65 -37.69
CA ALA A 162 1.40 -6.44 -38.96
C ALA A 162 -0.11 -6.72 -38.88
N GLY A 163 -0.54 -7.53 -37.90
CA GLY A 163 -1.95 -7.72 -37.55
C GLY A 163 -2.37 -6.88 -36.35
N TYR A 164 -3.26 -7.45 -35.53
CA TYR A 164 -3.62 -6.85 -34.24
C TYR A 164 -2.59 -7.22 -33.18
N ALA A 165 -1.78 -6.24 -32.77
CA ALA A 165 -0.71 -6.43 -31.77
C ALA A 165 -1.25 -6.91 -30.41
N TYR A 166 -2.48 -6.54 -30.06
CA TYR A 166 -3.11 -6.95 -28.81
C TYR A 166 -4.47 -7.58 -29.05
N ARG A 167 -4.77 -8.63 -28.28
CA ARG A 167 -6.06 -9.33 -28.32
C ARG A 167 -6.44 -9.88 -26.96
N ARG A 168 -7.67 -9.64 -26.50
CA ARG A 168 -8.13 -10.10 -25.18
C ARG A 168 -9.62 -10.38 -25.16
N VAL A 169 -10.04 -11.36 -24.36
CA VAL A 169 -11.46 -11.69 -24.13
C VAL A 169 -12.17 -10.48 -23.50
N PHE A 170 -13.38 -10.18 -23.96
CA PHE A 170 -14.13 -8.99 -23.52
C PHE A 170 -14.26 -8.88 -22.00
N LYS A 171 -14.71 -9.94 -21.31
CA LYS A 171 -14.75 -10.00 -19.85
C LYS A 171 -13.43 -9.63 -19.16
N LYS A 172 -12.31 -10.22 -19.60
CA LYS A 172 -10.99 -9.94 -19.02
C LYS A 172 -10.52 -8.51 -19.31
N PHE A 173 -10.93 -7.94 -20.44
CA PHE A 173 -10.65 -6.54 -20.77
C PHE A 173 -11.46 -5.60 -19.87
N LEU A 174 -12.77 -5.83 -19.76
CA LEU A 174 -13.67 -5.08 -18.89
C LEU A 174 -13.18 -5.09 -17.44
N GLN A 175 -12.87 -6.25 -16.87
CA GLN A 175 -12.39 -6.32 -15.48
C GLN A 175 -11.12 -5.50 -15.25
N ARG A 176 -10.21 -5.46 -16.24
CA ARG A 176 -8.97 -4.70 -16.12
C ARG A 176 -9.23 -3.20 -16.19
N TYR A 177 -10.03 -2.75 -17.16
CA TYR A 177 -10.18 -1.33 -17.48
C TYR A 177 -11.47 -0.70 -16.94
N ALA A 178 -12.32 -1.44 -16.23
CA ALA A 178 -13.58 -0.95 -15.66
C ALA A 178 -13.42 0.26 -14.73
N ILE A 179 -12.22 0.45 -14.17
CA ILE A 179 -11.88 1.57 -13.29
C ILE A 179 -11.84 2.93 -14.00
N LEU A 180 -11.78 2.94 -15.34
CA LEU A 180 -11.61 4.16 -16.14
C LEU A 180 -12.85 5.07 -16.08
N THR A 181 -14.06 4.49 -16.13
CA THR A 181 -15.32 5.24 -16.14
C THR A 181 -16.21 4.87 -14.95
N LYS A 182 -17.17 5.74 -14.63
CA LYS A 182 -18.10 5.52 -13.50
C LYS A 182 -19.18 4.50 -13.85
N GLU A 183 -19.45 4.33 -15.13
CA GLU A 183 -20.47 3.46 -15.70
C GLU A 183 -20.02 2.00 -15.67
N THR A 184 -18.72 1.76 -15.88
CA THR A 184 -18.14 0.41 -15.81
C THR A 184 -17.67 0.03 -14.42
N TRP A 185 -17.38 1.00 -13.55
CA TRP A 185 -16.98 0.77 -12.17
C TRP A 185 -18.19 0.73 -11.22
N PRO A 186 -18.28 -0.22 -10.26
CA PRO A 186 -17.33 -1.28 -9.94
C PRO A 186 -17.50 -2.55 -10.79
N ALA A 187 -18.61 -2.67 -11.50
CA ALA A 187 -18.88 -3.79 -12.39
C ALA A 187 -19.84 -3.38 -13.51
N TRP A 188 -19.52 -3.76 -14.74
CA TRP A 188 -20.42 -3.65 -15.88
C TRP A 188 -21.49 -4.74 -15.82
N ARG A 189 -22.75 -4.38 -16.03
CA ARG A 189 -23.92 -5.30 -15.97
C ARG A 189 -24.58 -5.57 -17.33
N GLY A 190 -24.15 -4.88 -18.38
CA GLY A 190 -24.70 -5.05 -19.72
C GLY A 190 -23.91 -6.06 -20.56
N ASP A 191 -24.20 -6.06 -21.86
CA ASP A 191 -23.44 -6.84 -22.84
C ASP A 191 -21.94 -6.47 -22.83
N GLU A 192 -21.08 -7.48 -22.84
CA GLU A 192 -19.63 -7.28 -22.68
C GLU A 192 -19.04 -6.47 -23.83
N LYS A 193 -19.51 -6.69 -25.06
CA LYS A 193 -19.02 -5.99 -26.25
C LYS A 193 -19.35 -4.51 -26.20
N LYS A 194 -20.57 -4.15 -25.75
CA LYS A 194 -20.96 -2.75 -25.49
C LYS A 194 -20.12 -2.09 -24.40
N GLY A 195 -19.82 -2.82 -23.32
CA GLY A 195 -18.98 -2.30 -22.25
C GLY A 195 -17.54 -2.03 -22.70
N VAL A 196 -16.96 -2.93 -23.49
CA VAL A 196 -15.63 -2.71 -24.09
C VAL A 196 -15.65 -1.50 -25.02
N LEU A 197 -16.66 -1.38 -25.88
CA LEU A 197 -16.81 -0.23 -26.78
C LEU A 197 -16.89 1.09 -26.00
N HIS A 198 -17.66 1.13 -24.91
CA HIS A 198 -17.75 2.29 -24.03
C HIS A 198 -16.38 2.69 -23.45
N LEU A 199 -15.58 1.73 -23.00
CA LEU A 199 -14.24 1.99 -22.49
C LEU A 199 -13.29 2.54 -23.56
N LEU A 200 -13.32 1.96 -24.76
CA LEU A 200 -12.49 2.42 -25.88
C LEU A 200 -12.85 3.85 -26.30
N HIS A 201 -14.15 4.19 -26.33
CA HIS A 201 -14.59 5.56 -26.61
C HIS A 201 -14.24 6.52 -25.48
N SER A 202 -14.24 6.09 -24.22
CA SER A 202 -13.89 6.95 -23.08
C SER A 202 -12.45 7.43 -23.06
N VAL A 203 -11.57 6.75 -23.81
CA VAL A 203 -10.16 7.11 -23.99
C VAL A 203 -9.89 7.71 -25.37
N ASN A 204 -10.94 8.08 -26.11
CA ASN A 204 -10.88 8.62 -27.47
C ASN A 204 -10.10 7.72 -28.45
N MET A 205 -10.23 6.40 -28.33
CA MET A 205 -9.62 5.48 -29.29
C MET A 205 -10.41 5.48 -30.60
N GLU A 206 -9.73 5.75 -31.70
CA GLU A 206 -10.35 5.82 -33.02
C GLU A 206 -10.83 4.44 -33.50
N PRO A 207 -11.94 4.35 -34.26
CA PRO A 207 -12.51 3.07 -34.70
C PRO A 207 -11.60 2.22 -35.59
N ASP A 208 -10.61 2.80 -36.28
CA ASP A 208 -9.64 2.09 -37.12
C ASP A 208 -8.48 1.47 -36.32
N GLN A 209 -8.29 1.91 -35.07
CA GLN A 209 -7.27 1.40 -34.15
C GLN A 209 -7.67 0.09 -33.47
N PHE A 210 -8.94 -0.28 -33.50
CA PHE A 210 -9.43 -1.51 -32.89
C PHE A 210 -10.48 -2.23 -33.73
N GLN A 211 -10.71 -3.51 -33.42
CA GLN A 211 -11.81 -4.29 -33.96
C GLN A 211 -12.41 -5.17 -32.87
N LEU A 212 -13.74 -5.26 -32.84
CA LEU A 212 -14.47 -6.13 -31.92
C LEU A 212 -14.85 -7.43 -32.63
N GLY A 213 -14.14 -8.51 -32.31
CA GLY A 213 -14.46 -9.84 -32.80
C GLY A 213 -15.71 -10.44 -32.17
N LYS A 214 -15.84 -11.77 -32.27
CA LYS A 214 -16.96 -12.51 -31.65
C LYS A 214 -16.85 -12.57 -30.12
N THR A 215 -15.65 -12.81 -29.60
CA THR A 215 -15.40 -13.01 -28.14
C THR A 215 -14.27 -12.14 -27.59
N LYS A 216 -13.54 -11.45 -28.47
CA LYS A 216 -12.30 -10.74 -28.13
C LYS A 216 -12.28 -9.36 -28.76
N VAL A 217 -11.67 -8.43 -28.04
CA VAL A 217 -11.23 -7.14 -28.59
C VAL A 217 -9.85 -7.30 -29.19
N PHE A 218 -9.61 -6.63 -30.30
CA PHE A 218 -8.37 -6.60 -31.03
C PHE A 218 -7.92 -5.14 -31.17
N ILE A 219 -6.69 -4.82 -30.78
CA ILE A 219 -6.12 -3.46 -30.87
C ILE A 219 -4.89 -3.55 -31.78
N LYS A 220 -4.85 -2.66 -32.77
CA LYS A 220 -3.85 -2.65 -33.85
C LYS A 220 -2.52 -2.08 -33.37
N ALA A 221 -2.56 -0.87 -32.83
CA ALA A 221 -1.39 -0.12 -32.38
C ALA A 221 -1.10 -0.38 -30.88
N PRO A 222 0.12 -0.78 -30.49
CA PRO A 222 0.49 -0.89 -29.07
C PRO A 222 0.39 0.46 -28.33
N GLU A 223 0.55 1.58 -29.05
CA GLU A 223 0.42 2.94 -28.51
C GLU A 223 -0.98 3.17 -27.91
N SER A 224 -2.04 2.72 -28.60
CA SER A 224 -3.43 2.79 -28.11
C SER A 224 -3.66 1.95 -26.84
N LEU A 225 -2.94 0.82 -26.71
CA LEU A 225 -2.96 0.01 -25.49
C LEU A 225 -2.23 0.72 -24.34
N PHE A 226 -1.09 1.36 -24.61
CA PHE A 226 -0.34 2.10 -23.60
C PHE A 226 -1.15 3.27 -23.05
N LEU A 227 -1.91 3.99 -23.89
CA LEU A 227 -2.82 5.03 -23.44
C LEU A 227 -3.85 4.49 -22.43
N LEU A 228 -4.46 3.32 -22.69
CA LEU A 228 -5.39 2.67 -21.76
C LEU A 228 -4.75 2.33 -20.41
N GLU A 229 -3.51 1.82 -20.43
CA GLU A 229 -2.77 1.48 -19.21
C GLU A 229 -2.41 2.74 -18.41
N GLU A 230 -1.94 3.79 -19.07
CA GLU A 230 -1.55 5.03 -18.42
C GLU A 230 -2.77 5.76 -17.83
N MET A 231 -3.90 5.79 -18.54
CA MET A 231 -5.16 6.32 -18.00
C MET A 231 -5.65 5.52 -16.79
N ARG A 232 -5.45 4.20 -16.82
CA ARG A 232 -5.81 3.30 -15.71
C ARG A 232 -4.93 3.56 -14.49
N GLU A 233 -3.63 3.74 -14.68
CA GLU A 233 -2.68 4.03 -13.61
C GLU A 233 -3.02 5.34 -12.88
N ARG A 234 -3.35 6.40 -13.63
CA ARG A 234 -3.80 7.69 -13.05
C ARG A 234 -5.04 7.58 -12.16
N LYS A 235 -5.91 6.58 -12.37
CA LYS A 235 -7.10 6.40 -11.53
C LYS A 235 -6.76 5.88 -10.14
N TYR A 236 -5.67 5.13 -9.97
CA TYR A 236 -5.34 4.49 -8.70
C TYR A 236 -5.14 5.49 -7.56
N ASP A 237 -4.51 6.63 -7.82
CA ASP A 237 -4.29 7.67 -6.80
C ASP A 237 -5.60 8.20 -6.19
N GLY A 238 -6.67 8.28 -6.98
CA GLY A 238 -7.99 8.68 -6.49
C GLY A 238 -8.58 7.66 -5.52
N TYR A 239 -8.50 6.38 -5.87
CA TYR A 239 -9.01 5.30 -5.02
C TYR A 239 -8.14 5.09 -3.78
N ALA A 240 -6.82 5.16 -3.91
CA ALA A 240 -5.89 5.11 -2.78
C ALA A 240 -6.19 6.22 -1.78
N ARG A 241 -6.38 7.47 -2.23
CA ARG A 241 -6.78 8.59 -1.36
C ARG A 241 -8.11 8.35 -0.65
N THR A 242 -9.08 7.75 -1.33
CA THR A 242 -10.39 7.40 -0.74
C THR A 242 -10.24 6.39 0.39
N ILE A 243 -9.47 5.32 0.17
CA ILE A 243 -9.17 4.30 1.18
C ILE A 243 -8.40 4.91 2.35
N GLN A 244 -7.34 5.68 2.06
CA GLN A 244 -6.54 6.34 3.09
C GLN A 244 -7.38 7.30 3.95
N LYS A 245 -8.27 8.09 3.35
CA LYS A 245 -9.19 8.99 4.07
C LYS A 245 -10.11 8.19 4.99
N ALA A 246 -10.71 7.11 4.50
CA ALA A 246 -11.58 6.26 5.30
C ALA A 246 -10.82 5.61 6.47
N TRP A 247 -9.62 5.10 6.22
CA TRP A 247 -8.74 4.50 7.22
C TRP A 247 -8.32 5.50 8.30
N ARG A 248 -7.78 6.67 7.91
CA ARG A 248 -7.39 7.73 8.85
C ARG A 248 -8.56 8.17 9.71
N LYS A 249 -9.75 8.33 9.12
CA LYS A 249 -11.00 8.63 9.86
C LYS A 249 -11.35 7.54 10.85
N TYR A 250 -11.27 6.27 10.46
CA TYR A 250 -11.56 5.13 11.34
C TYR A 250 -10.59 5.07 12.52
N VAL A 251 -9.28 5.17 12.27
CA VAL A 251 -8.23 5.17 13.30
C VAL A 251 -8.42 6.34 14.26
N ALA A 252 -8.65 7.55 13.75
CA ALA A 252 -8.90 8.73 14.57
C ALA A 252 -10.15 8.56 15.44
N ARG A 253 -11.25 8.05 14.86
CA ARG A 253 -12.49 7.80 15.59
C ARG A 253 -12.31 6.75 16.69
N LYS A 254 -11.59 5.66 16.40
CA LYS A 254 -11.29 4.60 17.39
C LYS A 254 -10.51 5.17 18.57
N LYS A 255 -9.41 5.88 18.30
CA LYS A 255 -8.57 6.51 19.33
C LYS A 255 -9.35 7.52 20.17
N TYR A 256 -10.21 8.32 19.53
CA TYR A 256 -11.05 9.29 20.23
C TYR A 256 -12.08 8.61 21.15
N VAL A 257 -12.74 7.54 20.70
CA VAL A 257 -13.68 6.78 21.53
C VAL A 257 -12.97 6.17 22.75
N GLU A 258 -11.80 5.57 22.53
CA GLU A 258 -10.97 4.99 23.60
C GLU A 258 -10.57 6.03 24.66
N MET A 259 -10.10 7.21 24.22
CA MET A 259 -9.75 8.31 25.13
C MET A 259 -10.97 8.77 25.95
N ARG A 260 -12.15 8.81 25.34
CA ARG A 260 -13.40 9.18 26.02
C ARG A 260 -13.86 8.13 27.03
N GLU A 261 -13.68 6.85 26.72
CA GLU A 261 -13.96 5.74 27.63
C GLU A 261 -13.01 5.76 28.83
N GLN A 262 -11.70 5.92 28.58
CA GLN A 262 -10.68 6.05 29.65
C GLN A 262 -10.95 7.25 30.56
N ALA A 263 -11.22 8.41 29.98
CA ALA A 263 -11.63 9.59 30.74
C ALA A 263 -12.93 9.36 31.50
N SER A 264 -13.83 8.55 30.96
CA SER A 264 -15.07 8.23 31.65
C SER A 264 -14.84 7.37 32.89
N ASP A 265 -13.99 6.35 32.77
CA ASP A 265 -13.71 5.38 33.82
C ASP A 265 -13.11 6.03 35.08
N LEU A 266 -12.37 7.13 34.94
CA LEU A 266 -11.79 7.87 36.08
C LEU A 266 -12.85 8.38 37.08
N PHE A 267 -14.05 8.71 36.61
CA PHE A 267 -15.11 9.33 37.42
C PHE A 267 -16.31 8.40 37.65
N LEU A 268 -16.35 7.25 36.98
CA LEU A 268 -17.47 6.31 37.02
C LEU A 268 -17.75 5.86 38.45
N ASN A 269 -19.03 5.87 38.84
CA ASN A 269 -19.53 5.55 40.17
C ASN A 269 -19.02 6.47 41.30
N LYS A 270 -18.20 7.49 40.99
CA LYS A 270 -17.59 8.39 41.98
C LYS A 270 -18.17 9.81 41.93
N LYS A 271 -18.44 10.35 40.74
CA LYS A 271 -18.96 11.71 40.53
C LYS A 271 -20.16 11.74 39.59
N GLU A 272 -21.17 12.54 39.92
CA GLU A 272 -22.32 12.79 39.03
C GLU A 272 -21.87 13.43 37.72
N ARG A 273 -22.62 13.19 36.65
CA ARG A 273 -22.22 13.61 35.31
C ARG A 273 -23.07 14.78 34.83
N ARG A 274 -22.40 15.86 34.42
CA ARG A 274 -23.06 16.94 33.70
C ARG A 274 -23.52 16.43 32.33
N ARG A 275 -24.77 16.71 31.95
CA ARG A 275 -25.37 16.28 30.66
C ARG A 275 -24.49 16.59 29.45
N ASN A 276 -23.87 17.77 29.45
CA ASN A 276 -23.04 18.25 28.35
C ASN A 276 -21.57 17.80 28.41
N SER A 277 -21.17 17.00 29.41
CA SER A 277 -19.78 16.53 29.57
C SER A 277 -19.53 15.13 29.01
N ILE A 278 -20.55 14.27 28.95
CA ILE A 278 -20.41 12.83 28.65
C ILE A 278 -20.00 12.56 27.19
N ASN A 279 -20.58 13.29 26.24
CA ASN A 279 -20.38 13.07 24.81
C ASN A 279 -19.61 14.22 24.14
N ARG A 280 -18.98 15.11 24.93
CA ARG A 280 -18.24 16.25 24.38
C ARG A 280 -16.95 15.78 23.71
N ASN A 281 -16.58 16.47 22.62
CA ASN A 281 -15.28 16.32 21.99
C ASN A 281 -14.17 16.91 22.84
N PHE A 282 -13.07 16.16 22.97
CA PHE A 282 -11.81 16.62 23.53
C PHE A 282 -11.02 17.30 22.40
N ILE A 283 -10.80 18.60 22.54
CA ILE A 283 -10.10 19.46 21.58
C ILE A 283 -8.63 19.65 22.01
N GLY A 284 -8.35 19.61 23.31
CA GLY A 284 -7.08 19.94 23.92
C GLY A 284 -6.92 21.45 24.08
N ASP A 285 -6.64 22.13 22.97
CA ASP A 285 -6.39 23.57 22.95
C ASP A 285 -7.67 24.38 22.69
N TYR A 286 -8.25 24.93 23.75
CA TYR A 286 -9.44 25.78 23.70
C TYR A 286 -9.13 27.28 23.68
N ILE A 287 -7.87 27.66 23.85
CA ILE A 287 -7.41 29.05 23.79
C ILE A 287 -6.94 29.39 22.38
N GLY A 288 -6.39 28.43 21.64
CA GLY A 288 -5.77 28.67 20.34
C GLY A 288 -4.32 29.12 20.52
N MET A 289 -3.49 28.30 21.16
CA MET A 289 -2.08 28.59 21.49
C MET A 289 -1.19 28.90 20.28
N GLU A 290 -1.64 28.62 19.05
CA GLU A 290 -0.96 29.05 17.82
C GLU A 290 -1.14 30.56 17.55
N GLU A 291 -2.27 31.14 17.93
CA GLU A 291 -2.61 32.56 17.75
C GLU A 291 -2.10 33.43 18.92
N HIS A 292 -1.53 32.81 19.97
CA HIS A 292 -1.09 33.45 21.22
C HIS A 292 0.41 33.25 21.51
N PRO A 293 1.32 33.87 20.74
CA PRO A 293 2.77 33.75 20.93
C PRO A 293 3.23 34.21 22.33
N GLU A 294 2.54 35.17 22.94
CA GLU A 294 2.77 35.69 24.29
C GLU A 294 2.55 34.64 25.39
N LEU A 295 1.71 33.64 25.17
CA LEU A 295 1.57 32.51 26.09
C LEU A 295 2.65 31.46 25.83
N ARG A 296 3.02 31.29 24.55
CA ARG A 296 3.98 30.28 24.10
C ARG A 296 5.41 30.58 24.58
N GLN A 297 5.75 31.84 24.83
CA GLN A 297 7.05 32.24 25.38
C GLN A 297 7.37 31.61 26.76
N PHE A 298 6.33 31.22 27.51
CA PHE A 298 6.48 30.60 28.83
C PHE A 298 6.75 29.09 28.79
N LEU A 299 6.57 28.48 27.62
CA LEU A 299 6.75 27.05 27.39
C LEU A 299 8.15 26.77 26.82
N GLY A 300 8.65 25.55 27.00
CA GLY A 300 9.92 25.13 26.39
C GLY A 300 9.87 25.14 24.86
N LYS A 301 11.03 25.30 24.22
CA LYS A 301 11.15 25.23 22.75
C LYS A 301 10.56 23.90 22.25
N ARG A 302 9.57 23.99 21.36
CA ARG A 302 8.81 22.85 20.79
C ARG A 302 8.09 21.98 21.83
N GLU A 303 7.79 22.51 23.00
CA GLU A 303 6.97 21.81 23.99
C GLU A 303 5.54 21.68 23.46
N LYS A 304 5.03 20.44 23.42
CA LYS A 304 3.68 20.15 22.96
C LYS A 304 2.68 20.58 24.03
N VAL A 305 1.65 21.33 23.62
CA VAL A 305 0.48 21.63 24.45
C VAL A 305 -0.56 20.55 24.23
N ASP A 306 -0.92 19.82 25.29
CA ASP A 306 -1.97 18.80 25.23
C ASP A 306 -3.32 19.35 25.68
N PHE A 307 -3.34 20.38 26.52
CA PHE A 307 -4.55 21.08 26.91
C PHE A 307 -4.30 22.55 27.25
N ALA A 308 -5.22 23.44 26.85
CA ALA A 308 -5.21 24.85 27.23
C ALA A 308 -6.66 25.36 27.39
N ASP A 309 -6.97 25.99 28.53
CA ASP A 309 -8.30 26.54 28.85
C ASP A 309 -8.19 27.73 29.80
N THR A 310 -9.10 28.71 29.70
CA THR A 310 -9.19 29.82 30.64
C THR A 310 -10.11 29.45 31.82
N VAL A 311 -9.49 29.07 32.93
CA VAL A 311 -10.16 28.59 34.14
C VAL A 311 -10.37 29.69 35.19
N THR A 312 -11.26 29.46 36.14
CA THR A 312 -11.38 30.30 37.34
C THR A 312 -10.55 29.69 38.46
N LYS A 313 -9.56 30.42 38.98
CA LYS A 313 -8.83 30.06 40.20
C LYS A 313 -9.36 30.85 41.39
N TYR A 314 -9.64 30.18 42.49
CA TYR A 314 -10.11 30.82 43.71
C TYR A 314 -8.94 31.15 44.64
N ASP A 315 -8.95 32.36 45.20
CA ASP A 315 -7.94 32.83 46.15
C ASP A 315 -8.31 32.53 47.62
N ARG A 316 -7.48 33.02 48.56
CA ARG A 316 -7.72 32.85 50.01
C ARG A 316 -9.00 33.51 50.50
N ARG A 317 -9.60 34.44 49.76
CA ARG A 317 -10.86 35.12 50.08
C ARG A 317 -12.04 34.51 49.30
N SER A 318 -11.84 33.35 48.69
CA SER A 318 -12.81 32.70 47.80
C SER A 318 -13.23 33.58 46.61
N LYS A 319 -12.40 34.55 46.23
CA LYS A 319 -12.63 35.37 45.06
C LYS A 319 -12.05 34.65 43.84
N GLY A 320 -12.90 34.43 42.84
CA GLY A 320 -12.50 33.85 41.56
C GLY A 320 -11.68 34.83 40.73
N ILE A 321 -10.58 34.36 40.16
CA ILE A 321 -9.72 35.10 39.23
C ILE A 321 -9.44 34.23 38.02
N LYS A 322 -9.60 34.78 36.81
CA LYS A 322 -9.31 34.05 35.58
C LYS A 322 -7.80 33.76 35.44
N ARG A 323 -7.49 32.54 35.03
CA ARG A 323 -6.14 32.04 34.74
C ARG A 323 -6.18 31.18 33.50
N ASP A 324 -5.16 31.30 32.67
CA ASP A 324 -4.98 30.39 31.54
C ASP A 324 -4.22 29.15 32.08
N LEU A 325 -4.92 28.02 32.06
CA LEU A 325 -4.43 26.72 32.51
C LEU A 325 -3.91 25.97 31.29
N ILE A 326 -2.61 25.69 31.29
CA ILE A 326 -1.95 24.96 30.21
C ILE A 326 -1.37 23.68 30.79
N LEU A 327 -1.62 22.56 30.11
CA LEU A 327 -1.04 21.25 30.39
C LEU A 327 -0.11 20.85 29.26
N THR A 328 1.10 20.47 29.63
CA THR A 328 2.06 19.80 28.75
C THR A 328 2.43 18.45 29.36
N PRO A 329 3.14 17.58 28.63
CA PRO A 329 3.68 16.34 29.21
C PRO A 329 4.65 16.60 30.38
N LYS A 330 5.17 17.83 30.51
CA LYS A 330 6.18 18.17 31.52
C LYS A 330 5.59 18.78 32.77
N SER A 331 4.71 19.77 32.62
CA SER A 331 4.24 20.63 33.71
C SER A 331 2.82 21.16 33.46
N VAL A 332 2.17 21.59 34.54
CA VAL A 332 0.94 22.38 34.55
C VAL A 332 1.31 23.85 34.78
N TYR A 333 0.84 24.73 33.92
CA TYR A 333 1.08 26.17 34.00
C TYR A 333 -0.23 26.90 34.31
N LEU A 334 -0.18 27.83 35.25
CA LEU A 334 -1.24 28.80 35.53
C LEU A 334 -0.70 30.19 35.21
N ILE A 335 -1.18 30.76 34.10
CA ILE A 335 -0.79 32.10 33.64
C ILE A 335 -1.88 33.08 34.03
N GLY A 336 -1.48 34.23 34.56
CA GLY A 336 -2.37 35.33 34.91
C GLY A 336 -1.99 36.59 34.17
N ARG A 337 -2.88 37.58 34.20
CA ARG A 337 -2.68 38.89 33.58
C ARG A 337 -2.40 39.92 34.68
N GLU A 338 -1.32 40.69 34.57
CA GLU A 338 -0.96 41.76 35.52
C GLU A 338 -0.61 43.07 34.82
N LYS A 339 -0.99 44.18 35.45
CA LYS A 339 -0.56 45.51 35.00
C LYS A 339 0.87 45.76 35.47
N MET A 340 1.76 46.12 34.55
CA MET A 340 3.12 46.50 34.92
C MET A 340 3.11 47.79 35.74
N LYS A 341 3.74 47.73 36.92
CA LYS A 341 3.77 48.84 37.88
C LYS A 341 4.95 49.79 37.66
N GLN A 342 6.00 49.35 36.97
CA GLN A 342 7.28 50.05 36.78
C GLN A 342 7.83 49.79 35.37
N GLY A 343 8.61 50.73 34.82
CA GLY A 343 9.23 50.64 33.48
C GLY A 343 8.49 51.43 32.39
N PRO A 344 9.04 51.47 31.16
CA PRO A 344 8.44 52.18 30.01
C PRO A 344 7.08 51.60 29.58
N GLU A 345 6.77 50.37 29.96
CA GLU A 345 5.50 49.68 29.69
C GLU A 345 4.47 49.81 30.85
N LYS A 346 4.65 50.78 31.74
CA LYS A 346 3.78 50.98 32.91
C LYS A 346 2.31 51.15 32.49
N GLY A 347 1.44 50.35 33.09
CA GLY A 347 0.00 50.34 32.80
C GLY A 347 -0.44 49.29 31.78
N MET A 348 0.48 48.73 30.98
CA MET A 348 0.16 47.62 30.07
C MET A 348 -0.09 46.33 30.84
N VAL A 349 -1.09 45.56 30.40
CA VAL A 349 -1.41 44.23 30.91
C VAL A 349 -0.51 43.22 30.21
N LYS A 350 0.25 42.44 30.98
CA LYS A 350 1.11 41.38 30.45
C LYS A 350 0.81 40.05 31.13
N GLU A 351 0.98 38.99 30.37
CA GLU A 351 0.90 37.63 30.88
C GLU A 351 2.08 37.34 31.80
N VAL A 352 1.80 36.70 32.93
CA VAL A 352 2.81 36.34 33.92
C VAL A 352 2.49 34.94 34.43
N ILE A 353 3.50 34.06 34.44
CA ILE A 353 3.38 32.74 35.08
C ILE A 353 3.13 32.95 36.57
N LYS A 354 1.95 32.53 37.04
CA LYS A 354 1.60 32.55 38.47
C LYS A 354 1.97 31.29 39.19
N ARG A 355 1.97 30.16 38.48
CA ARG A 355 2.40 28.87 39.00
C ARG A 355 2.85 27.98 37.85
N LYS A 356 3.93 27.26 38.05
CA LYS A 356 4.35 26.12 37.23
C LYS A 356 4.51 24.94 38.18
N ILE A 357 3.83 23.84 37.88
CA ILE A 357 3.84 22.63 38.69
C ILE A 357 4.33 21.51 37.79
N ASP A 358 5.50 20.95 38.05
CA ASP A 358 5.95 19.78 37.32
C ASP A 358 5.07 18.59 37.65
N ILE A 359 4.76 17.77 36.64
CA ILE A 359 3.78 16.68 36.75
C ILE A 359 4.10 15.74 37.92
N GLU A 360 5.38 15.47 38.16
CA GLU A 360 5.86 14.60 39.25
C GLU A 360 5.64 15.17 40.67
N ARG A 361 5.47 16.49 40.80
CA ARG A 361 5.23 17.15 42.10
C ARG A 361 3.77 17.12 42.53
N ILE A 362 2.87 16.68 41.65
CA ILE A 362 1.44 16.61 41.94
C ILE A 362 1.19 15.42 42.87
N LEU A 363 0.58 15.70 44.02
CA LEU A 363 0.33 14.69 45.05
C LEU A 363 -0.99 13.93 44.82
N SER A 364 -2.05 14.67 44.51
CA SER A 364 -3.38 14.12 44.24
C SER A 364 -4.29 15.19 43.61
N VAL A 365 -5.45 14.76 43.10
CA VAL A 365 -6.52 15.67 42.69
C VAL A 365 -7.78 15.35 43.50
N SER A 366 -8.37 16.35 44.15
CA SER A 366 -9.63 16.20 44.85
C SER A 366 -10.79 16.79 44.06
N LEU A 367 -11.91 16.07 44.05
CA LEU A 367 -13.12 16.35 43.28
C LEU A 367 -14.34 16.17 44.17
N SER A 368 -15.38 16.96 43.95
CA SER A 368 -16.67 16.68 44.58
C SER A 368 -17.35 15.45 43.97
N THR A 369 -18.34 14.87 44.66
CA THR A 369 -19.21 13.82 44.11
C THR A 369 -20.37 14.32 43.25
N LEU A 370 -20.62 15.63 43.19
CA LEU A 370 -21.72 16.28 42.44
C LEU A 370 -21.31 16.65 41.01
N GLN A 371 -22.23 17.18 40.18
CA GLN A 371 -21.96 17.49 38.76
C GLN A 371 -21.20 18.79 38.48
N ASP A 372 -20.59 19.40 39.50
CA ASP A 372 -19.84 20.65 39.40
C ASP A 372 -18.58 20.55 38.54
N ASP A 373 -18.00 21.72 38.28
CA ASP A 373 -16.81 21.92 37.44
C ASP A 373 -15.54 22.19 38.28
N PHE A 374 -15.58 21.95 39.60
CA PHE A 374 -14.48 22.25 40.52
C PHE A 374 -13.54 21.06 40.71
N PHE A 375 -12.27 21.36 40.92
CA PHE A 375 -11.26 20.40 41.36
C PHE A 375 -10.15 21.12 42.14
N ILE A 376 -9.46 20.38 43.00
CA ILE A 376 -8.31 20.87 43.75
C ILE A 376 -7.08 20.09 43.30
N LEU A 377 -6.08 20.82 42.84
CA LEU A 377 -4.77 20.26 42.54
C LEU A 377 -3.89 20.35 43.80
N HIS A 378 -3.49 19.19 44.33
CA HIS A 378 -2.65 19.11 45.53
C HIS A 378 -1.17 19.03 45.20
N GLU A 379 -0.38 19.83 45.91
CA GLU A 379 1.08 19.96 45.74
C GLU A 379 1.72 20.26 47.10
N GLN A 380 3.02 20.02 47.24
CA GLN A 380 3.74 20.13 48.52
C GLN A 380 3.67 21.53 49.15
N GLU A 381 3.80 22.60 48.37
CA GLU A 381 3.78 23.97 48.87
C GLU A 381 2.36 24.39 49.29
N TYR A 382 1.44 24.39 48.33
CA TYR A 382 0.04 24.79 48.51
C TYR A 382 -0.86 24.32 47.36
N ASP A 383 -2.16 24.27 47.64
CA ASP A 383 -3.15 23.73 46.73
C ASP A 383 -3.74 24.79 45.80
N SER A 384 -4.28 24.35 44.66
CA SER A 384 -5.00 25.23 43.72
C SER A 384 -6.44 24.74 43.52
N LEU A 385 -7.40 25.51 44.06
CA LEU A 385 -8.82 25.34 43.75
C LEU A 385 -9.12 25.99 42.39
N LEU A 386 -9.57 25.16 41.45
CA LEU A 386 -9.83 25.53 40.06
C LEU A 386 -11.24 25.10 39.65
N GLU A 387 -11.87 25.91 38.80
CA GLU A 387 -13.14 25.61 38.14
C GLU A 387 -12.93 25.65 36.63
N SER A 388 -13.19 24.52 35.98
CA SER A 388 -13.06 24.36 34.52
C SER A 388 -14.20 23.50 33.99
N LEU A 389 -14.91 24.04 32.99
CA LEU A 389 -15.89 23.29 32.20
C LEU A 389 -15.25 22.07 31.53
N PHE A 390 -13.94 22.12 31.28
CA PHE A 390 -13.18 21.08 30.60
C PHE A 390 -12.41 20.14 31.55
N LYS A 391 -12.72 20.15 32.85
CA LYS A 391 -11.99 19.34 33.86
C LYS A 391 -11.86 17.85 33.55
N THR A 392 -12.86 17.23 32.91
CA THR A 392 -12.83 15.78 32.61
C THR A 392 -11.69 15.44 31.67
N GLU A 393 -11.47 16.29 30.67
CA GLU A 393 -10.40 16.15 29.68
C GLU A 393 -9.05 16.49 30.30
N PHE A 394 -8.96 17.63 31.00
CA PHE A 394 -7.76 18.04 31.71
C PHE A 394 -7.27 16.96 32.67
N ILE A 395 -8.14 16.41 33.52
CA ILE A 395 -7.79 15.39 34.51
C ILE A 395 -7.43 14.07 33.83
N SER A 396 -8.09 13.71 32.72
CA SER A 396 -7.74 12.51 31.97
C SER A 396 -6.33 12.61 31.37
N LEU A 397 -5.99 13.74 30.76
CA LEU A 397 -4.65 13.98 30.21
C LEU A 397 -3.61 14.09 31.33
N LEU A 398 -3.95 14.76 32.43
CA LEU A 398 -3.08 14.88 33.59
C LEU A 398 -2.77 13.52 34.22
N SER A 399 -3.79 12.68 34.41
CA SER A 399 -3.63 11.33 34.97
C SER A 399 -2.74 10.47 34.07
N LYS A 400 -2.91 10.60 32.74
CA LYS A 400 -2.08 9.90 31.76
C LYS A 400 -0.62 10.33 31.84
N HIS A 401 -0.32 11.63 31.81
CA HIS A 401 1.07 12.11 31.88
C HIS A 401 1.71 11.85 33.25
N TYR A 402 0.92 11.88 34.32
CA TYR A 402 1.38 11.48 35.64
C TYR A 402 1.78 10.01 35.68
N GLU A 403 0.96 9.11 35.10
CA GLU A 403 1.28 7.68 35.01
C GLU A 403 2.49 7.43 34.11
N GLU A 404 2.60 8.10 32.96
CA GLU A 404 3.76 8.01 32.06
C GLU A 404 5.07 8.42 32.77
N LYS A 405 5.05 9.50 33.56
CA LYS A 405 6.25 10.01 34.24
C LYS A 405 6.61 9.31 35.54
N THR A 406 5.62 8.97 36.37
CA THR A 406 5.85 8.44 37.72
C THR A 406 5.73 6.92 37.79
N GLN A 407 5.22 6.28 36.72
CA GLN A 407 4.86 4.86 36.68
C GLN A 407 3.84 4.47 37.77
N ARG A 408 3.06 5.45 38.27
CA ARG A 408 2.02 5.30 39.29
C ARG A 408 0.75 6.01 38.85
N LYS A 409 -0.41 5.51 39.26
CA LYS A 409 -1.70 6.18 38.98
C LYS A 409 -1.86 7.42 39.86
N LEU A 410 -2.30 8.52 39.26
CA LEU A 410 -2.61 9.76 39.97
C LEU A 410 -3.74 9.51 40.99
N PRO A 411 -3.55 9.78 42.30
CA PRO A 411 -4.60 9.61 43.28
C PRO A 411 -5.73 10.62 43.07
N LEU A 412 -6.93 10.12 42.76
CA LEU A 412 -8.17 10.92 42.64
C LEU A 412 -9.05 10.70 43.86
N LYS A 413 -9.27 11.75 44.66
CA LYS A 413 -10.08 11.73 45.88
C LYS A 413 -11.44 12.35 45.61
N PHE A 414 -12.51 11.67 46.04
CA PHE A 414 -13.88 12.13 45.83
C PHE A 414 -14.59 12.29 47.17
N ASN A 415 -15.03 13.51 47.50
CA ASN A 415 -15.74 13.80 48.75
C ASN A 415 -16.62 15.05 48.59
N THR A 416 -17.71 15.17 49.33
CA THR A 416 -18.54 16.39 49.38
C THR A 416 -17.88 17.51 50.15
N THR A 417 -16.95 17.22 51.06
CA THR A 417 -16.14 18.21 51.74
C THR A 417 -14.68 18.02 51.36
N LEU A 418 -14.08 19.03 50.72
CA LEU A 418 -12.69 19.01 50.28
C LEU A 418 -11.86 19.96 51.13
N GLU A 419 -10.67 19.54 51.54
CA GLU A 419 -9.72 20.38 52.27
C GLU A 419 -8.64 20.91 51.33
N MET A 420 -8.26 22.18 51.48
CA MET A 420 -7.17 22.80 50.73
C MET A 420 -6.15 23.46 51.66
N LYS A 421 -4.86 23.30 51.34
CA LYS A 421 -3.74 23.98 51.98
C LYS A 421 -3.50 25.35 51.33
N LEU A 422 -3.54 26.44 52.10
CA LEU A 422 -3.26 27.79 51.60
C LEU A 422 -1.78 28.17 51.65
N LYS A 423 -1.41 29.14 50.80
CA LYS A 423 -0.01 29.47 50.47
C LYS A 423 0.98 29.85 51.61
N LYS A 424 0.68 30.08 52.90
CA LYS A 424 1.61 30.81 53.84
C LYS A 424 2.03 32.21 53.34
N GLU A 425 1.83 33.24 54.14
CA GLU A 425 2.25 34.62 53.81
C GLU A 425 3.65 34.86 54.37
N SER A 426 4.54 35.49 53.59
CA SER A 426 5.93 35.81 53.98
C SER A 426 6.04 37.23 54.54
N TRP A 427 5.08 37.67 55.37
CA TRP A 427 5.12 39.01 55.98
C TRP A 427 5.32 38.90 57.50
N GLY A 428 6.57 39.02 57.93
CA GLY A 428 6.99 39.27 59.32
C GLY A 428 6.72 38.16 60.36
N PRO A 429 7.26 38.31 61.59
CA PRO A 429 7.19 37.29 62.65
C PRO A 429 5.78 37.01 63.22
N TRP A 430 4.77 37.77 62.79
CA TRP A 430 3.41 37.76 63.34
C TRP A 430 2.35 37.19 62.37
N SER A 431 2.77 36.68 61.21
CA SER A 431 1.86 36.04 60.25
C SER A 431 1.57 34.59 60.64
N GLY A 432 0.37 34.35 61.18
CA GLY A 432 -0.17 33.05 61.55
C GLY A 432 -0.09 31.98 60.45
N GLY A 433 -0.02 30.72 60.90
CA GLY A 433 0.38 29.53 60.13
C GLY A 433 -0.38 29.23 58.84
N SER A 434 0.06 28.19 58.12
CA SER A 434 -0.58 27.70 56.90
C SER A 434 -2.03 27.29 57.17
N GLY A 435 -2.97 28.22 57.00
CA GLY A 435 -4.39 27.93 57.19
C GLY A 435 -4.87 26.91 56.17
N SER A 436 -5.62 25.90 56.63
CA SER A 436 -6.44 25.07 55.77
C SER A 436 -7.81 25.73 55.56
N ARG A 437 -8.42 25.50 54.40
CA ARG A 437 -9.81 25.87 54.11
C ARG A 437 -10.59 24.65 53.67
N GLN A 438 -11.88 24.66 53.95
CA GLN A 438 -12.81 23.63 53.50
C GLN A 438 -13.71 24.15 52.39
N VAL A 439 -13.94 23.32 51.37
CA VAL A 439 -14.92 23.55 50.31
C VAL A 439 -16.00 22.50 50.46
N GLN A 440 -17.21 22.93 50.81
CA GLN A 440 -18.34 22.05 51.05
C GLN A 440 -19.30 22.11 49.87
N PHE A 441 -19.54 20.97 49.24
CA PHE A 441 -20.45 20.80 48.12
C PHE A 441 -21.78 20.28 48.63
N VAL A 442 -22.86 21.01 48.35
CA VAL A 442 -24.21 20.67 48.76
C VAL A 442 -25.15 20.63 47.56
N GLN A 443 -26.21 19.83 47.69
CA GLN A 443 -27.27 19.78 46.71
C GLN A 443 -28.02 21.12 46.65
N GLY A 444 -28.20 21.66 45.45
CA GLY A 444 -28.88 22.92 45.17
C GLY A 444 -29.85 22.82 44.02
N PHE A 445 -30.07 23.94 43.33
CA PHE A 445 -30.94 24.05 42.16
C PHE A 445 -30.17 24.62 40.97
N GLY A 446 -30.50 24.16 39.76
CA GLY A 446 -29.91 24.63 38.50
C GLY A 446 -28.55 24.03 38.13
N ASP A 447 -28.09 24.35 36.92
CA ASP A 447 -26.86 23.81 36.31
C ASP A 447 -25.62 24.71 36.48
N VAL A 448 -25.74 25.75 37.31
CA VAL A 448 -24.68 26.73 37.61
C VAL A 448 -24.42 26.71 39.11
N ALA A 449 -23.15 26.62 39.50
CA ALA A 449 -22.77 26.57 40.91
C ALA A 449 -23.02 27.94 41.59
N ILE A 450 -23.67 27.93 42.75
CA ILE A 450 -23.88 29.10 43.60
C ILE A 450 -22.91 29.03 44.76
N LEU A 451 -22.11 30.09 44.95
CA LEU A 451 -21.08 30.18 45.97
C LEU A 451 -21.55 30.99 47.17
N LYS A 452 -21.48 30.42 48.37
CA LYS A 452 -21.70 31.12 49.64
C LYS A 452 -20.46 31.00 50.51
N HIS A 453 -20.03 32.14 51.06
CA HIS A 453 -18.84 32.19 51.90
C HIS A 453 -19.24 32.27 53.38
N SER A 454 -18.69 31.37 54.20
CA SER A 454 -18.86 31.39 55.66
C SER A 454 -17.51 31.14 56.34
N ASN A 455 -16.86 32.20 56.81
CA ASN A 455 -15.57 32.19 57.51
C ASN A 455 -14.48 31.35 56.79
N LYS A 456 -14.23 30.13 57.26
CA LYS A 456 -13.21 29.19 56.74
C LYS A 456 -13.75 28.20 55.70
N VAL A 457 -15.06 28.23 55.43
CA VAL A 457 -15.76 27.31 54.53
C VAL A 457 -16.29 28.05 53.30
N LEU A 458 -15.99 27.52 52.11
CA LEU A 458 -16.64 27.90 50.86
C LEU A 458 -17.71 26.85 50.55
N GLN A 459 -18.98 27.25 50.63
CA GLN A 459 -20.09 26.37 50.27
C GLN A 459 -20.43 26.54 48.78
N VAL A 460 -20.43 25.43 48.05
CA VAL A 460 -20.76 25.35 46.63
C VAL A 460 -22.07 24.57 46.50
N SER A 461 -23.13 25.22 46.02
CA SER A 461 -24.43 24.62 45.82
C SER A 461 -24.70 24.39 44.33
N ILE A 462 -25.07 23.18 43.93
CA ILE A 462 -25.36 22.84 42.53
C ILE A 462 -26.49 21.82 42.42
N GLY A 463 -27.32 21.93 41.37
CA GLY A 463 -28.41 20.99 41.08
C GLY A 463 -27.93 19.58 40.74
N PRO A 464 -28.85 18.59 40.72
CA PRO A 464 -28.49 17.18 40.53
C PRO A 464 -28.07 16.91 39.08
N GLY A 465 -27.00 16.13 38.93
CA GLY A 465 -26.53 15.67 37.62
C GLY A 465 -27.17 14.38 37.15
N LEU A 466 -26.63 13.85 36.05
CA LEU A 466 -26.90 12.47 35.66
C LEU A 466 -26.26 11.50 36.67
N PRO A 467 -26.84 10.29 36.82
CA PRO A 467 -26.33 9.27 37.74
C PRO A 467 -24.82 9.00 37.58
N LYS A 468 -24.14 8.67 38.67
CA LYS A 468 -22.69 8.42 38.70
C LYS A 468 -22.24 7.25 37.79
N ASN A 469 -23.15 6.33 37.48
CA ASN A 469 -22.93 5.19 36.58
C ASN A 469 -23.16 5.53 35.09
N SER A 470 -23.48 6.79 34.76
CA SER A 470 -23.71 7.22 33.37
C SER A 470 -22.42 7.11 32.54
N ARG A 471 -22.50 6.38 31.42
CA ARG A 471 -21.39 6.20 30.46
C ARG A 471 -21.61 6.98 29.16
N PRO A 472 -20.52 7.33 28.45
CA PRO A 472 -20.59 7.83 27.08
C PRO A 472 -21.41 6.89 26.20
N THR A 473 -22.40 7.43 25.51
CA THR A 473 -23.17 6.64 24.55
C THR A 473 -22.30 6.38 23.32
N ARG A 474 -22.25 5.13 22.85
CA ARG A 474 -21.63 4.78 21.54
C ARG A 474 -22.29 5.48 20.35
N ARG A 475 -23.50 6.04 20.55
CA ARG A 475 -24.16 6.91 19.58
C ARG A 475 -23.45 8.28 19.51
N ASN A 476 -22.45 8.36 18.65
CA ASN A 476 -22.10 9.60 17.97
C ASN A 476 -22.70 9.55 16.55
N ILE A 477 -23.67 10.43 16.28
CA ILE A 477 -23.88 11.13 15.00
C ILE A 477 -23.76 10.19 13.78
N VAL A 478 -24.74 9.30 13.60
CA VAL A 478 -24.90 8.53 12.34
C VAL A 478 -26.19 8.92 11.60
N ASP A 479 -27.14 9.59 12.22
CA ASP A 479 -28.39 9.94 11.54
C ASP A 479 -28.31 11.32 10.89
N GLY A 480 -27.78 11.30 9.67
CA GLY A 480 -27.84 12.39 8.72
C GLY A 480 -28.08 11.85 7.31
N ARG A 481 -28.95 10.85 7.16
CA ARG A 481 -29.57 10.43 5.90
C ARG A 481 -30.82 9.59 6.21
N ASN A 482 -31.98 10.19 5.92
CA ASN A 482 -33.36 9.67 5.95
C ASN A 482 -34.17 9.91 7.24
N GLY A 483 -35.20 10.78 7.12
CA GLY A 483 -36.38 10.76 8.00
C GLY A 483 -36.94 12.11 8.45
N THR A 484 -37.69 12.78 7.57
CA THR A 484 -38.89 13.62 7.84
C THR A 484 -38.95 14.56 9.06
N ASN A 485 -39.12 15.86 8.76
CA ASN A 485 -39.75 16.95 9.53
C ASN A 485 -40.29 16.62 10.94
N LYS A 486 -39.59 17.12 11.97
CA LYS A 486 -40.18 17.83 13.13
C LYS A 486 -39.11 18.69 13.78
N ALA A 487 -39.20 20.00 13.58
CA ALA A 487 -38.33 20.98 14.21
C ALA A 487 -38.54 20.95 15.74
N LYS A 488 -37.52 20.48 16.48
CA LYS A 488 -37.34 20.82 17.90
C LYS A 488 -36.09 21.68 18.00
N SER A 489 -36.30 22.98 18.16
CA SER A 489 -35.28 23.96 18.50
C SER A 489 -34.62 23.55 19.82
N TYR A 490 -33.35 23.17 19.77
CA TYR A 490 -32.49 23.06 20.95
C TYR A 490 -31.59 24.30 20.95
N PRO A 491 -31.52 25.08 22.05
CA PRO A 491 -30.62 26.23 22.12
C PRO A 491 -29.18 25.73 22.23
N SER A 492 -28.45 25.78 21.12
CA SER A 492 -26.99 25.73 21.11
C SER A 492 -26.46 27.06 21.65
N ARG A 493 -26.07 27.10 22.93
CA ARG A 493 -25.28 28.23 23.42
C ARG A 493 -23.86 28.07 22.88
N ALA A 494 -23.48 28.93 21.95
CA ALA A 494 -22.09 29.10 21.53
C ALA A 494 -21.23 29.47 22.75
N ALA A 495 -19.93 29.14 22.69
CA ALA A 495 -18.96 29.69 23.63
C ALA A 495 -19.09 31.23 23.64
N PRO A 496 -18.91 31.90 24.80
CA PRO A 496 -18.84 33.36 24.82
C PRO A 496 -17.75 33.82 23.83
N PRO A 497 -17.96 34.91 23.07
CA PRO A 497 -16.90 35.50 22.26
C PRO A 497 -15.70 35.88 23.16
N PRO A 498 -14.48 35.89 22.60
CA PRO A 498 -13.29 36.30 23.35
C PRO A 498 -13.50 37.71 23.95
N PRO A 499 -12.99 37.98 25.15
CA PRO A 499 -13.21 39.26 25.82
C PRO A 499 -12.59 40.38 24.99
N GLY A 500 -13.44 41.25 24.46
CA GLY A 500 -13.03 42.53 23.89
C GLY A 500 -12.23 43.33 24.93
N SER A 501 -11.15 43.93 24.47
CA SER A 501 -10.31 44.86 25.21
C SER A 501 -11.11 46.10 25.62
N ASN A 502 -11.83 46.02 26.74
CA ASN A 502 -12.21 47.15 27.59
C ASN A 502 -13.21 46.63 28.62
N TYR A 503 -12.78 46.36 29.86
CA TYR A 503 -13.58 46.71 31.05
C TYR A 503 -12.67 46.82 32.29
N GLN A 504 -12.71 48.02 32.88
CA GLN A 504 -12.25 48.37 34.21
C GLN A 504 -13.05 47.62 35.29
N ASN A 505 -12.43 47.45 36.46
CA ASN A 505 -13.09 47.04 37.70
C ASN A 505 -14.25 48.01 38.05
N GLY A 506 -15.44 47.52 38.37
CA GLY A 506 -16.54 48.34 38.88
C GLY A 506 -17.80 47.53 39.25
N VAL A 507 -18.59 48.07 40.18
CA VAL A 507 -19.60 47.42 41.04
C VAL A 507 -20.99 47.28 40.38
N ILE A 508 -21.82 46.37 40.90
CA ILE A 508 -23.22 46.11 40.48
C ILE A 508 -24.16 47.22 40.97
N GLN A 509 -25.01 47.76 40.09
CA GLN A 509 -26.29 48.40 40.43
C GLN A 509 -27.34 48.17 39.31
N GLY A 510 -28.62 48.18 39.68
CA GLY A 510 -29.71 47.48 39.00
C GLY A 510 -30.52 48.23 37.93
N SER A 511 -31.39 47.43 37.30
CA SER A 511 -32.60 47.69 36.49
C SER A 511 -33.00 49.14 36.14
N GLN A 512 -33.27 49.41 34.85
CA GLN A 512 -34.59 49.83 34.33
C GLN A 512 -34.68 49.89 32.78
N TYR A 513 -35.93 49.89 32.32
CA TYR A 513 -36.58 49.84 30.99
C TYR A 513 -35.99 50.62 29.79
N GLY A 514 -36.34 50.14 28.57
CA GLY A 514 -36.90 51.02 27.53
C GLY A 514 -36.28 51.07 26.12
N HIS A 515 -37.12 50.74 25.13
CA HIS A 515 -37.22 51.26 23.75
C HIS A 515 -36.45 50.70 22.53
N GLN A 516 -37.28 50.41 21.52
CA GLN A 516 -37.06 50.17 20.09
C GLN A 516 -36.54 51.42 19.34
N GLN A 517 -35.83 51.21 18.22
CA GLN A 517 -36.07 51.83 16.88
C GLN A 517 -35.00 51.33 15.89
N GLN A 518 -35.39 50.61 14.82
CA GLN A 518 -35.71 51.07 13.45
C GLN A 518 -34.50 51.17 12.49
N LYS A 519 -34.70 50.56 11.31
CA LYS A 519 -33.84 50.54 10.10
C LYS A 519 -33.76 51.94 9.44
N PRO A 520 -32.92 52.17 8.40
CA PRO A 520 -33.21 51.75 7.00
C PRO A 520 -31.94 51.21 6.30
N GLY A 521 -31.91 50.51 5.16
CA GLY A 521 -32.83 50.36 4.03
C GLY A 521 -32.15 50.84 2.73
N ARG A 522 -32.25 50.03 1.65
CA ARG A 522 -31.95 50.30 0.20
C ARG A 522 -30.53 49.93 -0.30
N GLN A 523 -30.31 49.43 -1.54
CA GLN A 523 -31.13 49.07 -2.71
C GLN A 523 -30.26 48.30 -3.75
N TYR A 524 -30.93 47.57 -4.66
CA TYR A 524 -30.65 47.17 -6.08
C TYR A 524 -29.20 47.21 -6.65
N GLY A 525 -28.72 46.35 -7.55
CA GLY A 525 -29.31 45.32 -8.41
C GLY A 525 -28.32 44.89 -9.51
N ASN A 526 -28.47 43.65 -9.99
CA ASN A 526 -28.34 43.18 -11.39
C ASN A 526 -26.97 42.93 -12.10
N VAL A 527 -26.86 41.66 -12.55
CA VAL A 527 -26.44 41.10 -13.87
C VAL A 527 -25.01 41.32 -14.38
N ALA A 528 -24.26 40.22 -14.62
CA ALA A 528 -23.80 39.76 -15.95
C ALA A 528 -22.64 38.73 -15.90
N HIS A 529 -22.65 37.83 -16.88
CA HIS A 529 -21.71 36.73 -17.17
C HIS A 529 -20.28 37.17 -17.53
N ILE A 530 -19.28 36.35 -17.20
CA ILE A 530 -17.97 36.32 -17.90
C ILE A 530 -17.47 34.87 -18.08
N SER A 531 -17.01 34.61 -19.31
CA SER A 531 -16.37 33.42 -19.88
C SER A 531 -15.05 33.04 -19.20
N MET A 532 -14.65 31.76 -19.26
CA MET A 532 -13.32 31.31 -18.83
C MET A 532 -12.48 30.84 -20.04
N ASP A 533 -11.39 31.56 -20.28
CA ASP A 533 -10.25 31.13 -21.09
C ASP A 533 -9.18 30.48 -20.21
N HIS A 534 -8.49 29.50 -20.80
CA HIS A 534 -7.36 28.74 -20.24
C HIS A 534 -6.09 29.58 -20.10
N PRO A 535 -5.23 29.31 -19.08
CA PRO A 535 -3.84 29.74 -19.12
C PRO A 535 -2.86 28.63 -19.52
N SER A 536 -1.99 28.97 -20.46
CA SER A 536 -0.82 28.23 -20.94
C SER A 536 0.44 28.47 -20.10
N LEU A 537 1.37 27.50 -20.18
CA LEU A 537 2.70 27.46 -19.52
C LEU A 537 3.68 28.53 -20.06
N PRO A 538 4.65 29.00 -19.26
CA PRO A 538 5.80 29.75 -19.76
C PRO A 538 7.04 28.86 -20.00
N ARG A 539 7.78 29.23 -21.05
CA ARG A 539 9.05 28.66 -21.53
C ARG A 539 10.10 29.78 -21.58
N GLN A 540 11.28 29.59 -20.98
CA GLN A 540 12.56 30.26 -21.32
C GLN A 540 13.69 29.54 -20.54
N VAL A 541 14.65 28.83 -21.17
CA VAL A 541 15.89 29.23 -21.88
C VAL A 541 17.10 29.43 -20.93
N ALA A 542 18.25 28.93 -21.39
CA ALA A 542 19.42 28.44 -20.68
C ALA A 542 20.41 29.49 -20.15
N GLY A 543 21.24 29.05 -19.19
CA GLY A 543 22.50 29.69 -18.80
C GLY A 543 23.39 28.70 -18.05
N ALA A 544 24.59 28.45 -18.57
CA ALA A 544 25.59 27.56 -18.01
C ALA A 544 26.46 28.27 -16.97
N SER A 545 26.86 27.57 -15.91
CA SER A 545 28.09 27.83 -15.15
C SER A 545 28.48 26.58 -14.33
N ALA A 546 29.74 26.19 -14.47
CA ALA A 546 30.35 25.05 -13.79
C ALA A 546 31.01 25.49 -12.47
N ARG A 547 30.85 24.70 -11.39
CA ARG A 547 31.95 24.19 -10.55
C ARG A 547 31.46 23.35 -9.35
N ASN A 548 32.19 22.25 -9.18
CA ASN A 548 32.53 21.51 -7.95
C ASN A 548 31.51 20.62 -7.23
N LEU A 549 31.75 19.32 -7.46
CA LEU A 549 31.71 18.16 -6.56
C LEU A 549 31.57 18.45 -5.06
N GLN A 550 30.46 17.94 -4.50
CA GLN A 550 30.42 17.29 -3.19
C GLN A 550 29.32 16.21 -3.20
N GLN A 551 29.66 15.04 -2.64
CA GLN A 551 28.92 13.78 -2.65
C GLN A 551 27.46 13.88 -2.17
N PRO A 552 26.53 13.10 -2.76
CA PRO A 552 25.31 12.70 -2.07
C PRO A 552 25.45 11.34 -1.38
N GLN A 553 24.85 11.32 -0.20
CA GLN A 553 24.73 10.24 0.77
C GLN A 553 23.95 9.03 0.23
N SER A 554 24.16 7.91 0.91
CA SER A 554 23.77 6.54 0.57
C SER A 554 22.29 6.32 0.21
N LEU A 555 22.08 5.56 -0.87
CA LEU A 555 20.79 4.97 -1.26
C LEU A 555 20.60 3.59 -0.60
N ASP A 556 20.51 3.56 0.73
CA ASP A 556 20.30 2.31 1.49
C ASP A 556 18.84 1.79 1.49
N PHE A 557 17.94 2.36 0.69
CA PHE A 557 16.53 1.94 0.64
C PHE A 557 16.17 1.01 -0.54
N LEU A 558 17.17 0.54 -1.31
CA LEU A 558 16.96 -0.33 -2.49
C LEU A 558 17.61 -1.72 -2.37
N ARG A 559 18.05 -2.14 -1.18
CA ARG A 559 18.49 -3.54 -0.98
C ARG A 559 17.31 -4.45 -0.63
N VAL A 560 16.92 -5.26 -1.60
CA VAL A 560 16.08 -6.45 -1.40
C VAL A 560 17.03 -7.62 -1.09
N PRO A 561 16.81 -8.43 -0.03
CA PRO A 561 17.67 -9.58 0.25
C PRO A 561 17.53 -10.68 -0.81
N ASP A 562 18.68 -11.15 -1.31
CA ASP A 562 18.81 -12.32 -2.17
C ASP A 562 18.45 -13.63 -1.41
N GLN A 563 18.20 -14.65 -2.23
CA GLN A 563 17.55 -15.93 -1.99
C GLN A 563 18.02 -16.78 -0.80
N GLY A 564 17.11 -17.71 -0.44
CA GLY A 564 17.19 -18.61 0.69
C GLY A 564 18.28 -19.67 0.58
N VAL A 565 18.82 -19.99 1.76
CA VAL A 565 19.68 -21.14 2.02
C VAL A 565 18.87 -22.08 2.92
N ALA A 566 18.32 -23.13 2.33
CA ALA A 566 17.71 -24.23 3.07
C ALA A 566 18.83 -25.19 3.49
N GLY A 567 19.14 -25.24 4.78
CA GLY A 567 20.16 -26.15 5.30
C GLY A 567 20.45 -25.95 6.78
N ALA A 568 19.51 -26.29 7.66
CA ALA A 568 19.81 -26.49 9.07
C ALA A 568 18.83 -27.48 9.71
N ARG A 569 19.35 -28.70 9.99
CA ARG A 569 18.75 -29.70 10.89
C ARG A 569 18.36 -29.02 12.21
N ARG A 570 17.09 -29.13 12.63
CA ARG A 570 16.68 -28.87 14.01
C ARG A 570 16.50 -30.18 14.77
N GLN A 571 17.24 -30.26 15.87
CA GLN A 571 17.19 -31.30 16.87
C GLN A 571 15.82 -31.37 17.55
N THR A 572 15.45 -32.61 17.89
CA THR A 572 14.27 -33.03 18.64
C THR A 572 14.37 -32.60 20.11
N SER A 573 13.32 -31.96 20.64
CA SER A 573 13.12 -31.85 22.10
C SER A 573 11.75 -32.38 22.50
N ASN A 574 11.79 -33.21 23.56
CA ASN A 574 10.71 -33.99 24.13
C ASN A 574 9.50 -33.15 24.57
N ARG A 575 8.29 -33.70 24.34
CA ARG A 575 7.07 -33.29 25.04
C ARG A 575 6.27 -34.52 25.49
N PRO A 576 5.64 -34.52 26.69
CA PRO A 576 5.05 -35.71 27.31
C PRO A 576 3.67 -36.06 26.70
N PRO A 577 3.16 -37.29 26.92
CA PRO A 577 1.91 -37.74 26.32
C PRO A 577 0.69 -37.20 27.09
N PRO A 578 -0.40 -36.77 26.42
CA PRO A 578 -1.69 -36.61 27.07
C PRO A 578 -2.49 -37.91 27.02
N GLY A 579 -3.04 -38.28 28.19
CA GLY A 579 -3.92 -39.42 28.40
C GLY A 579 -5.26 -39.35 27.66
N GLY A 580 -5.90 -40.52 27.60
CA GLY A 580 -7.08 -40.80 26.79
C GLY A 580 -8.39 -40.14 27.26
N GLY A 581 -9.32 -40.00 26.31
CA GLY A 581 -10.69 -39.58 26.57
C GLY A 581 -11.54 -39.36 25.32
N ARG A 582 -12.39 -40.36 25.02
CA ARG A 582 -13.57 -40.44 24.12
C ARG A 582 -13.39 -40.64 22.59
N PRO A 583 -14.11 -41.62 21.98
CA PRO A 583 -14.09 -41.90 20.55
C PRO A 583 -14.87 -40.84 19.75
N LYS A 584 -14.28 -40.39 18.64
CA LYS A 584 -14.93 -39.53 17.64
C LYS A 584 -15.87 -40.38 16.75
N PRO A 585 -17.03 -39.86 16.34
CA PRO A 585 -17.93 -40.55 15.42
C PRO A 585 -17.26 -40.79 14.06
N GLN A 586 -17.54 -41.94 13.45
CA GLN A 586 -16.96 -42.32 12.15
C GLN A 586 -17.31 -41.29 11.06
N PRO A 587 -16.33 -40.86 10.25
CA PRO A 587 -16.59 -39.96 9.13
C PRO A 587 -17.39 -40.68 8.05
N LYS A 588 -18.42 -40.01 7.52
CA LYS A 588 -19.20 -40.46 6.35
C LYS A 588 -18.26 -40.78 5.17
N PRO A 589 -18.57 -41.79 4.34
CA PRO A 589 -17.74 -42.15 3.19
C PRO A 589 -17.59 -40.95 2.25
N LYS A 590 -16.35 -40.67 1.85
CA LYS A 590 -16.05 -39.59 0.88
C LYS A 590 -16.67 -39.95 -0.47
N PRO A 591 -17.29 -39.00 -1.19
CA PRO A 591 -17.75 -39.23 -2.55
C PRO A 591 -16.54 -39.61 -3.43
N ASN A 592 -16.73 -40.64 -4.26
CA ASN A 592 -15.72 -41.19 -5.16
C ASN A 592 -15.52 -40.22 -6.34
N VAL A 593 -14.73 -39.17 -6.13
CA VAL A 593 -14.30 -38.27 -7.22
C VAL A 593 -13.24 -38.99 -8.06
N PRO A 594 -13.34 -38.97 -9.40
CA PRO A 594 -12.33 -39.59 -10.26
C PRO A 594 -10.95 -39.03 -9.95
N GLN A 595 -9.94 -39.87 -9.84
CA GLN A 595 -8.59 -39.48 -9.47
C GLN A 595 -7.62 -39.66 -10.64
N CYS A 596 -6.53 -38.90 -10.61
CA CYS A 596 -5.40 -39.13 -11.51
C CYS A 596 -4.09 -39.07 -10.73
N LYS A 597 -3.10 -39.83 -11.21
CA LYS A 597 -1.73 -39.84 -10.71
C LYS A 597 -0.84 -38.97 -11.61
N ALA A 598 -0.07 -38.07 -11.02
CA ALA A 598 0.90 -37.27 -11.75
C ALA A 598 2.08 -38.11 -12.27
N LEU A 599 2.36 -38.02 -13.56
CA LEU A 599 3.51 -38.66 -14.22
C LEU A 599 4.78 -37.80 -14.07
N TYR A 600 4.62 -36.48 -14.11
CA TYR A 600 5.70 -35.50 -14.01
C TYR A 600 5.35 -34.44 -12.96
N ALA A 601 6.37 -33.78 -12.41
CA ALA A 601 6.15 -32.60 -11.58
C ALA A 601 5.72 -31.41 -12.46
N TYR A 602 4.89 -30.54 -11.91
CA TYR A 602 4.39 -29.35 -12.57
C TYR A 602 4.33 -28.19 -11.58
N ASP A 603 4.99 -27.09 -11.92
CA ASP A 603 4.95 -25.85 -11.16
C ASP A 603 3.98 -24.87 -11.82
N ALA A 604 2.96 -24.45 -11.06
CA ALA A 604 1.97 -23.45 -11.47
C ALA A 604 2.65 -22.15 -11.92
N GLN A 605 2.28 -21.67 -13.10
CA GLN A 605 2.76 -20.44 -13.72
C GLN A 605 1.80 -19.26 -13.45
N ASP A 606 0.53 -19.54 -13.14
CA ASP A 606 -0.48 -18.54 -12.78
C ASP A 606 -1.20 -18.90 -11.46
N THR A 607 -1.91 -17.94 -10.89
CA THR A 607 -2.58 -18.02 -9.59
C THR A 607 -3.77 -18.98 -9.54
N ASP A 608 -4.30 -19.38 -10.70
CA ASP A 608 -5.40 -20.34 -10.85
C ASP A 608 -4.92 -21.76 -11.21
N GLU A 609 -3.62 -21.99 -11.32
CA GLU A 609 -3.00 -23.29 -11.61
C GLU A 609 -2.60 -24.05 -10.33
N LEU A 610 -2.52 -25.38 -10.42
CA LEU A 610 -2.21 -26.28 -9.30
C LEU A 610 -0.82 -26.88 -9.47
N SER A 611 0.12 -26.56 -8.57
CA SER A 611 1.43 -27.25 -8.52
C SER A 611 1.33 -28.63 -7.88
N PHE A 612 2.06 -29.61 -8.42
CA PHE A 612 2.14 -30.98 -7.90
C PHE A 612 3.46 -31.65 -8.28
N ASN A 613 3.85 -32.66 -7.51
CA ASN A 613 5.04 -33.47 -7.79
C ASN A 613 4.66 -34.76 -8.54
N ALA A 614 5.64 -35.38 -9.19
CA ALA A 614 5.46 -36.71 -9.76
C ALA A 614 4.98 -37.70 -8.68
N ASN A 615 4.03 -38.56 -9.04
CA ASN A 615 3.31 -39.52 -8.20
C ASN A 615 2.28 -38.93 -7.23
N ASP A 616 2.03 -37.63 -7.19
CA ASP A 616 0.89 -37.09 -6.42
C ASP A 616 -0.45 -37.59 -7.00
N ILE A 617 -1.43 -37.87 -6.11
CA ILE A 617 -2.80 -38.24 -6.48
C ILE A 617 -3.68 -37.01 -6.38
N ILE A 618 -4.29 -36.63 -7.51
CA ILE A 618 -5.10 -35.42 -7.66
C ILE A 618 -6.55 -35.82 -7.88
N ASP A 619 -7.48 -35.23 -7.13
CA ASP A 619 -8.92 -35.41 -7.34
C ASP A 619 -9.35 -34.57 -8.55
N ILE A 620 -9.94 -35.19 -9.58
CA ILE A 620 -10.44 -34.51 -10.76
C ILE A 620 -11.82 -33.93 -10.45
N ILE A 621 -11.94 -32.60 -10.56
CA ILE A 621 -13.19 -31.86 -10.33
C ILE A 621 -13.90 -31.61 -11.67
N LYS A 622 -13.16 -31.26 -12.72
CA LYS A 622 -13.73 -30.97 -14.04
C LYS A 622 -12.72 -31.26 -15.14
N GLU A 623 -13.18 -31.99 -16.15
CA GLU A 623 -12.45 -32.21 -17.40
C GLU A 623 -12.89 -31.17 -18.43
N ASP A 624 -11.92 -30.55 -19.10
CA ASP A 624 -12.15 -29.57 -20.15
C ASP A 624 -11.50 -30.05 -21.46
N HIS A 625 -12.18 -29.83 -22.59
CA HIS A 625 -11.69 -30.24 -23.91
C HIS A 625 -10.44 -29.46 -24.37
N SER A 626 -10.08 -28.37 -23.67
CA SER A 626 -8.87 -27.59 -23.93
C SER A 626 -7.56 -28.26 -23.48
N GLY A 627 -7.63 -29.42 -22.80
CA GLY A 627 -6.46 -30.12 -22.26
C GLY A 627 -6.04 -29.67 -20.85
N TRP A 628 -6.78 -28.72 -20.25
CA TRP A 628 -6.55 -28.24 -18.88
C TRP A 628 -7.68 -28.69 -17.96
N TRP A 629 -7.37 -29.57 -17.02
CA TRP A 629 -8.34 -30.09 -16.06
C TRP A 629 -8.31 -29.29 -14.77
N THR A 630 -9.44 -29.24 -14.06
CA THR A 630 -9.50 -28.64 -12.72
C THR A 630 -9.39 -29.75 -11.69
N GLY A 631 -8.42 -29.64 -10.79
CA GLY A 631 -8.14 -30.66 -9.78
C GLY A 631 -7.99 -30.11 -8.39
N ARG A 632 -7.99 -31.02 -7.41
CA ARG A 632 -7.72 -30.69 -6.02
C ARG A 632 -6.63 -31.59 -5.45
N LEU A 633 -5.62 -30.96 -4.87
CA LEU A 633 -4.51 -31.62 -4.20
C LEU A 633 -4.22 -30.90 -2.89
N ARG A 634 -4.16 -31.64 -1.78
CA ARG A 634 -3.82 -31.12 -0.44
C ARG A 634 -4.65 -29.90 -0.01
N GLY A 635 -5.94 -29.86 -0.39
CA GLY A 635 -6.87 -28.79 -0.06
C GLY A 635 -6.78 -27.54 -0.95
N LYS A 636 -5.86 -27.49 -1.92
CA LYS A 636 -5.79 -26.46 -2.95
C LYS A 636 -6.45 -26.95 -4.24
N GLN A 637 -7.18 -26.07 -4.91
CA GLN A 637 -7.85 -26.35 -6.17
C GLN A 637 -7.32 -25.41 -7.25
N GLY A 638 -7.03 -25.95 -8.44
CA GLY A 638 -6.51 -25.19 -9.56
C GLY A 638 -6.50 -26.00 -10.85
N LEU A 639 -6.09 -25.34 -11.93
CA LEU A 639 -5.94 -25.92 -13.26
C LEU A 639 -4.62 -26.69 -13.37
N PHE A 640 -4.64 -27.82 -14.07
CA PHE A 640 -3.44 -28.59 -14.39
C PHE A 640 -3.56 -29.23 -15.78
N PRO A 641 -2.44 -29.41 -16.48
CA PRO A 641 -2.46 -29.98 -17.83
C PRO A 641 -2.67 -31.49 -17.79
N ASN A 642 -3.59 -32.01 -18.60
CA ASN A 642 -4.01 -33.40 -18.55
C ASN A 642 -2.92 -34.39 -19.04
N ASN A 643 -1.99 -33.95 -19.88
CA ASN A 643 -0.88 -34.75 -20.38
C ASN A 643 0.22 -35.00 -19.34
N TYR A 644 0.15 -34.36 -18.17
CA TYR A 644 1.07 -34.57 -17.05
C TYR A 644 0.58 -35.63 -16.06
N VAL A 645 -0.61 -36.21 -16.30
CA VAL A 645 -1.26 -37.15 -15.39
C VAL A 645 -1.77 -38.38 -16.14
N THR A 646 -1.97 -39.47 -15.41
CA THR A 646 -2.75 -40.63 -15.87
C THR A 646 -3.94 -40.84 -14.95
N LYS A 647 -5.13 -41.11 -15.49
CA LYS A 647 -6.29 -41.47 -14.68
C LYS A 647 -6.03 -42.80 -13.96
N ILE A 648 -6.55 -42.96 -12.75
CA ILE A 648 -6.45 -44.18 -11.93
C ILE A 648 -7.82 -44.70 -11.53
#